data_AF-A0A6L2R718-F1
#
_entry.id   AF-A0A6L2R718-F1
#
_cell.length_a   1.000
_cell.length_b   1.000
_cell.length_c   1.000
_cell.angle_alpha   90.00
_cell.angle_beta   90.00
_cell.angle_gamma   90.00
#
_symmetry.space_group_name_H-M   'P 1'
#
loop_
_entity.id
_entity.type
_entity.pdbx_description
1 polymer ?
#
loop_
_entity_poly.entity_id
_entity_poly.type
_entity_poly.pdbx_seq_one_letter_code
_entity_poly.pdbx_strand_id
1 'polypeptide(L)'
;MYWTLKKARGFNLMEDILLIEPNYANKYPPLGLMKISTFHKMLDDCVVFAKGTLPEQLEGKKWDRVYLSTLFTFEWEETKKSIQYALTVVKDERMVFVGGIMATLMSELFIETFPTITLIKGLLNRDGTLGLRGEKCIDRLTLDYDILDDIDYKYPATDAYFLYMTRGCGMKCQFCAVQTLEPEYVPYISIRDQIAEVDKRFGPKRNLLLMDNNVLRSNQFDKIVDELIELGFGKGSTYPSPRTGKPLHRHIDFNQGLDAKLMTEHKAKRLGELAITPARIAFDHIEDAKQYKKALELCAKNGIKSLSNYILYNGEDFTGKGQYYHADTPQDLFVRMKISMDFCDALNDKYGNDGRVHIFSFPMKYMPLNATDRSFVGTNWNKKYLRAIQRMLIPTQGKGVSSRSFFKADFGTTVEEFIENLAMPEDLLGLRGHFVERSTETKEDREKRYAKWKVNHARIDEWTRLYRSLGDDYTSYVELVKDNDFSIDTYWQASTPTLRKMLIHNLSYLCILRNIEVLGTEILTYIKVEFPSLYSELLRYVIHSEHTQFSCLKGMLILQGTIFISDIIRAFIEEPYLTTNVFDALYKAQKELKKVVFDTRCLSTAIRYKVTNAISDSEFRNIMRLGLEADEKKIEMRLYKKYKQIRETLREQNQDEIQEGIKSPIEHNGFIPLESTLPHIMNG
;
A
#
# COMPACT_ATOMS: atom_id res chain seq x y z
N MET A 1 7.48 -34.53 48.91
CA MET A 1 6.83 -35.85 48.77
C MET A 1 5.62 -35.84 47.83
N TYR A 2 4.75 -34.81 47.88
CA TYR A 2 3.60 -34.64 46.96
C TYR A 2 4.01 -34.45 45.48
N TRP A 3 5.13 -33.78 45.22
CA TRP A 3 5.71 -33.60 43.88
C TRP A 3 6.30 -34.87 43.27
N THR A 4 6.89 -35.74 44.10
CA THR A 4 7.51 -37.00 43.66
C THR A 4 6.45 -38.05 43.26
N LEU A 5 5.24 -37.96 43.84
CA LEU A 5 4.12 -38.85 43.53
C LEU A 5 3.42 -38.51 42.19
N LYS A 6 3.50 -37.27 41.68
CA LYS A 6 3.01 -36.93 40.32
C LYS A 6 3.88 -37.56 39.22
N LYS A 7 5.20 -37.60 39.40
CA LYS A 7 6.13 -38.28 38.48
C LYS A 7 5.86 -39.79 38.37
N ALA A 8 5.39 -40.42 39.44
CA ALA A 8 5.10 -41.86 39.48
C ALA A 8 3.76 -42.27 38.84
N ARG A 9 2.89 -41.32 38.49
CA ARG A 9 1.55 -41.58 37.90
C ARG A 9 1.41 -41.18 36.42
N GLY A 10 2.49 -40.82 35.73
CA GLY A 10 2.43 -40.50 34.29
C GLY A 10 1.62 -39.25 33.94
N PHE A 11 1.38 -38.34 34.90
CA PHE A 11 0.84 -37.02 34.61
C PHE A 11 1.93 -36.17 33.96
N ASN A 12 1.74 -35.76 32.70
CA ASN A 12 2.56 -34.73 32.07
C ASN A 12 2.53 -33.45 32.94
N LEU A 13 3.68 -32.81 33.11
CA LEU A 13 3.71 -31.44 33.62
C LEU A 13 3.14 -30.55 32.52
N MET A 14 2.08 -29.81 32.83
CA MET A 14 1.51 -28.77 31.96
C MET A 14 2.61 -27.78 31.55
N GLU A 15 2.84 -27.62 30.25
CA GLU A 15 3.85 -26.71 29.68
C GLU A 15 3.22 -25.35 29.32
N ASP A 16 4.01 -24.27 29.43
CA ASP A 16 3.66 -22.95 28.91
C ASP A 16 4.14 -22.80 27.46
N ILE A 17 3.21 -22.66 26.52
CA ILE A 17 3.43 -22.63 25.07
C ILE A 17 3.10 -21.26 24.49
N LEU A 18 4.06 -20.68 23.77
CA LEU A 18 3.86 -19.46 23.00
C LEU A 18 3.83 -19.76 21.50
N LEU A 19 2.82 -19.24 20.82
CA LEU A 19 2.70 -19.26 19.37
C LEU A 19 2.94 -17.84 18.83
N ILE A 20 3.88 -17.68 17.91
CA ILE A 20 4.23 -16.37 17.33
C ILE A 20 3.99 -16.40 15.82
N GLU A 21 3.10 -15.54 15.36
CA GLU A 21 3.09 -15.10 13.97
C GLU A 21 3.90 -13.80 13.88
N PRO A 22 4.87 -13.66 12.95
CA PRO A 22 5.55 -12.39 12.77
C PRO A 22 4.59 -11.26 12.35
N ASN A 23 5.03 -10.02 12.52
CA ASN A 23 4.17 -8.83 12.36
C ASN A 23 3.94 -8.41 10.89
N TYR A 24 3.66 -9.38 10.01
CA TYR A 24 3.29 -9.11 8.63
C TYR A 24 1.83 -8.63 8.52
N ALA A 25 1.52 -7.88 7.47
CA ALA A 25 0.13 -7.62 7.09
C ALA A 25 -0.39 -8.77 6.21
N ASN A 26 -1.21 -9.65 6.78
CA ASN A 26 -1.72 -10.84 6.09
C ASN A 26 -3.23 -11.03 6.24
N LYS A 27 -3.83 -11.62 5.22
CA LYS A 27 -5.28 -11.77 5.11
C LYS A 27 -5.86 -12.92 5.95
N TYR A 28 -5.08 -13.99 6.11
CA TYR A 28 -5.53 -15.26 6.68
C TYR A 28 -4.79 -15.56 7.98
N PRO A 29 -5.47 -16.17 8.97
CA PRO A 29 -4.83 -16.59 10.20
C PRO A 29 -3.79 -17.70 9.96
N PRO A 30 -2.81 -17.86 10.88
CA PRO A 30 -1.74 -18.84 10.73
C PRO A 30 -2.24 -20.26 11.01
N LEU A 31 -2.79 -20.91 9.98
CA LEU A 31 -3.45 -22.23 10.10
C LEU A 31 -2.55 -23.29 10.76
N GLY A 32 -1.24 -23.25 10.52
CA GLY A 32 -0.27 -24.16 11.15
C GLY A 32 -0.23 -23.98 12.67
N LEU A 33 -0.16 -22.74 13.17
CA LEU A 33 -0.16 -22.45 14.61
C LEU A 33 -1.50 -22.80 15.26
N MET A 34 -2.62 -22.59 14.57
CA MET A 34 -3.95 -22.99 15.08
C MET A 34 -4.07 -24.50 15.32
N LYS A 35 -3.44 -25.32 14.46
CA LYS A 35 -3.39 -26.79 14.66
C LYS A 35 -2.45 -27.18 15.79
N ILE A 36 -1.29 -26.52 15.90
CA ILE A 36 -0.35 -26.71 17.02
C ILE A 36 -1.02 -26.35 18.35
N SER A 37 -1.82 -25.27 18.39
CA SER A 37 -2.61 -24.92 19.58
C SER A 37 -3.57 -26.04 19.98
N THR A 38 -4.30 -26.63 19.01
CA THR A 38 -5.20 -27.74 19.29
C THR A 38 -4.46 -28.94 19.85
N PHE A 39 -3.28 -29.27 19.29
CA PHE A 39 -2.44 -30.35 19.80
C PHE A 39 -2.04 -30.12 21.27
N HIS A 40 -1.52 -28.93 21.60
CA HIS A 40 -1.10 -28.61 22.96
C HIS A 40 -2.27 -28.55 23.95
N LYS A 41 -3.40 -27.98 23.56
CA LYS A 41 -4.63 -27.99 24.39
C LYS A 41 -5.15 -29.40 24.66
N MET A 42 -4.94 -30.36 23.75
CA MET A 42 -5.26 -31.79 23.99
C MET A 42 -4.32 -32.47 25.00
N LEU A 43 -3.17 -31.86 25.27
CA LEU A 43 -2.22 -32.30 26.31
C LEU A 43 -2.39 -31.53 27.63
N ASP A 44 -3.44 -30.70 27.73
CA ASP A 44 -3.70 -29.77 28.84
C ASP A 44 -2.62 -28.67 29.01
N ASP A 45 -1.82 -28.37 27.99
CA ASP A 45 -0.83 -27.29 28.01
C ASP A 45 -1.49 -25.90 27.96
N CYS A 46 -0.81 -24.90 28.53
CA CYS A 46 -1.22 -23.50 28.49
C CYS A 46 -0.72 -22.86 27.20
N VAL A 47 -1.63 -22.41 26.33
CA VAL A 47 -1.27 -21.85 25.02
C VAL A 47 -1.64 -20.37 24.95
N VAL A 48 -0.70 -19.54 24.52
CA VAL A 48 -0.93 -18.12 24.18
C VAL A 48 -0.45 -17.84 22.77
N PHE A 49 -1.22 -17.07 22.03
CA PHE A 49 -0.85 -16.59 20.70
C PHE A 49 -0.50 -15.11 20.69
N ALA A 50 0.55 -14.78 19.95
CA ALA A 50 0.98 -13.41 19.71
C ALA A 50 1.23 -13.17 18.22
N LYS A 51 0.88 -11.96 17.77
CA LYS A 51 1.27 -11.45 16.46
C LYS A 51 2.30 -10.33 16.66
N GLY A 52 3.54 -10.58 16.26
CA GLY A 52 4.68 -9.73 16.60
C GLY A 52 5.23 -10.06 17.99
N THR A 53 4.96 -9.20 18.97
CA THR A 53 5.45 -9.34 20.36
C THR A 53 4.30 -9.63 21.33
N LEU A 54 4.62 -10.16 22.51
CA LEU A 54 3.64 -10.33 23.59
C LEU A 54 3.06 -8.98 24.04
N PRO A 55 1.83 -8.98 24.57
CA PRO A 55 1.28 -7.81 25.24
C PRO A 55 2.05 -7.52 26.54
N GLU A 56 2.04 -6.26 26.97
CA GLU A 56 2.80 -5.74 28.13
C GLU A 56 2.54 -6.54 29.43
N GLN A 57 1.32 -7.07 29.61
CA GLN A 57 0.94 -7.83 30.80
C GLN A 57 1.67 -9.18 30.94
N LEU A 58 2.25 -9.70 29.85
CA LEU A 58 3.01 -10.94 29.82
C LEU A 58 4.52 -10.69 29.69
N GLU A 59 4.96 -9.44 29.82
CA GLU A 59 6.36 -9.07 29.78
C GLU A 59 7.17 -9.81 30.87
N GLY A 60 8.35 -10.31 30.50
CA GLY A 60 9.22 -11.07 31.40
C GLY A 60 8.83 -12.53 31.65
N LYS A 61 7.64 -13.00 31.23
CA LYS A 61 7.30 -14.43 31.30
C LYS A 61 8.23 -15.25 30.39
N LYS A 62 8.71 -16.37 30.93
CA LYS A 62 9.54 -17.34 30.19
C LYS A 62 8.71 -18.57 29.80
N TRP A 63 8.85 -18.99 28.55
CA TRP A 63 8.05 -20.06 27.94
C TRP A 63 8.82 -21.37 27.82
N ASP A 64 8.13 -22.50 28.01
CA ASP A 64 8.73 -23.82 27.84
C ASP A 64 9.01 -24.11 26.37
N ARG A 65 8.11 -23.68 25.47
CA ARG A 65 8.29 -23.76 24.02
C ARG A 65 7.73 -22.53 23.31
N VAL A 66 8.37 -22.16 22.21
CA VAL A 66 7.90 -21.11 21.32
C VAL A 66 7.81 -21.68 19.91
N TYR A 67 6.66 -21.53 19.25
CA TYR A 67 6.46 -21.92 17.85
C TYR A 67 6.29 -20.68 16.99
N LEU A 68 7.09 -20.57 15.92
CA LEU A 68 7.02 -19.47 14.98
C LEU A 68 6.68 -19.98 13.57
N SER A 69 5.65 -19.39 12.96
CA SER A 69 5.26 -19.70 11.58
C SER A 69 5.73 -18.63 10.60
N THR A 70 6.35 -19.08 9.52
CA THR A 70 6.89 -18.24 8.45
C THR A 70 6.02 -18.34 7.19
N LEU A 71 5.85 -17.21 6.48
CA LEU A 71 4.93 -17.10 5.34
C LEU A 71 5.67 -16.76 4.05
N PHE A 72 5.89 -15.48 3.75
CA PHE A 72 6.52 -15.07 2.51
C PHE A 72 8.03 -14.89 2.65
N THR A 73 8.79 -15.32 1.65
CA THR A 73 10.26 -15.22 1.67
C THR A 73 10.74 -13.77 1.69
N PHE A 74 9.99 -12.87 1.03
CA PHE A 74 10.31 -11.45 0.95
C PHE A 74 10.03 -10.66 2.24
N GLU A 75 9.64 -11.35 3.32
CA GLU A 75 9.42 -10.76 4.65
C GLU A 75 10.49 -11.22 5.65
N TRP A 76 11.68 -11.56 5.14
CA TRP A 76 12.80 -12.07 5.95
C TRP A 76 13.14 -11.18 7.13
N GLU A 77 13.20 -9.86 6.95
CA GLU A 77 13.59 -8.95 8.02
C GLU A 77 12.63 -8.98 9.21
N GLU A 78 11.32 -9.04 8.95
CA GLU A 78 10.33 -9.18 10.01
C GLU A 78 10.34 -10.60 10.60
N THR A 79 10.60 -11.64 9.79
CA THR A 79 10.82 -13.02 10.29
C THR A 79 11.97 -13.05 11.31
N LYS A 80 13.10 -12.45 10.93
CA LYS A 80 14.34 -12.42 11.69
C LYS A 80 14.14 -11.72 13.03
N LYS A 81 13.46 -10.57 13.04
CA LYS A 81 13.09 -9.85 14.28
C LYS A 81 12.24 -10.72 15.21
N SER A 82 11.25 -11.43 14.68
CA SER A 82 10.39 -12.30 15.49
C SER A 82 11.13 -13.52 16.05
N ILE A 83 12.09 -14.10 15.32
CA ILE A 83 12.93 -15.19 15.86
C ILE A 83 13.85 -14.67 16.96
N GLN A 84 14.49 -13.51 16.75
CA GLN A 84 15.30 -12.87 17.78
C GLN A 84 14.50 -12.61 19.05
N TYR A 85 13.25 -12.13 18.91
CA TYR A 85 12.34 -11.98 20.03
C TYR A 85 11.96 -13.32 20.68
N ALA A 86 11.64 -14.36 19.90
CA ALA A 86 11.34 -15.69 20.43
C ALA A 86 12.47 -16.24 21.33
N LEU A 87 13.72 -16.03 20.93
CA LEU A 87 14.91 -16.43 21.69
C LEU A 87 15.02 -15.69 23.04
N THR A 88 14.53 -14.45 23.14
CA THR A 88 14.57 -13.70 24.41
C THR A 88 13.50 -14.14 25.40
N VAL A 89 12.43 -14.81 24.97
CA VAL A 89 11.30 -15.19 25.84
C VAL A 89 11.24 -16.68 26.16
N VAL A 90 11.98 -17.52 25.45
CA VAL A 90 12.06 -18.96 25.74
C VAL A 90 12.99 -19.25 26.94
N LYS A 91 12.76 -20.39 27.62
CA LYS A 91 13.65 -20.92 28.67
C LYS A 91 14.92 -21.58 28.10
N ASP A 92 14.80 -22.27 26.98
CA ASP A 92 15.89 -22.93 26.23
C ASP A 92 15.75 -22.58 24.74
N GLU A 93 16.79 -22.03 24.12
CA GLU A 93 16.80 -21.64 22.71
C GLU A 93 16.45 -22.79 21.76
N ARG A 94 16.76 -24.04 22.14
CA ARG A 94 16.42 -25.24 21.36
C ARG A 94 14.92 -25.50 21.30
N MET A 95 14.14 -24.89 22.19
CA MET A 95 12.69 -24.98 22.25
C MET A 95 11.99 -23.87 21.45
N VAL A 96 12.73 -23.14 20.61
CA VAL A 96 12.15 -22.31 19.55
C VAL A 96 12.01 -23.15 18.28
N PHE A 97 10.77 -23.49 17.94
CA PHE A 97 10.42 -24.23 16.73
C PHE A 97 10.04 -23.26 15.63
N VAL A 98 10.76 -23.28 14.51
CA VAL A 98 10.48 -22.40 13.37
C VAL A 98 10.07 -23.24 12.18
N GLY A 99 8.88 -22.99 11.63
CA GLY A 99 8.35 -23.71 10.49
C GLY A 99 7.56 -22.83 9.54
N GLY A 100 6.93 -23.43 8.53
CA GLY A 100 6.12 -22.71 7.54
C GLY A 100 6.77 -22.64 6.16
N ILE A 101 6.21 -21.78 5.30
CA ILE A 101 6.52 -21.75 3.87
C ILE A 101 7.97 -21.32 3.65
N MET A 102 8.37 -20.16 4.19
CA MET A 102 9.72 -19.64 4.00
C MET A 102 10.78 -20.55 4.63
N ALA A 103 10.56 -21.02 5.87
CA ALA A 103 11.45 -21.96 6.56
C ALA A 103 11.70 -23.23 5.74
N THR A 104 10.70 -23.69 4.99
CA THR A 104 10.83 -24.86 4.10
C THR A 104 11.57 -24.53 2.80
N LEU A 105 11.29 -23.37 2.20
CA LEU A 105 11.88 -22.96 0.92
C LEU A 105 13.34 -22.50 1.05
N MET A 106 13.71 -21.92 2.20
CA MET A 106 15.00 -21.29 2.44
C MET A 106 15.71 -21.87 3.67
N SER A 107 15.65 -23.20 3.86
CA SER A 107 16.14 -23.85 5.09
C SER A 107 17.58 -23.50 5.46
N GLU A 108 18.48 -23.41 4.48
CA GLU A 108 19.90 -23.09 4.72
C GLU A 108 20.07 -21.70 5.35
N LEU A 109 19.28 -20.71 4.92
CA LEU A 109 19.32 -19.35 5.49
C LEU A 109 19.02 -19.37 7.00
N PHE A 110 18.07 -20.21 7.43
CA PHE A 110 17.72 -20.33 8.84
C PHE A 110 18.80 -21.07 9.64
N ILE A 111 19.35 -22.16 9.08
CA ILE A 111 20.42 -22.94 9.72
C ILE A 111 21.66 -22.07 9.95
N GLU A 112 22.05 -21.27 8.96
CA GLU A 112 23.19 -20.37 9.03
C GLU A 112 22.96 -19.20 10.01
N THR A 113 21.76 -18.60 9.99
CA THR A 113 21.48 -17.39 10.77
C THR A 113 21.15 -17.70 12.24
N PHE A 114 20.49 -18.83 12.50
CA PHE A 114 19.94 -19.17 13.81
C PHE A 114 20.22 -20.65 14.17
N PRO A 115 21.47 -21.04 14.42
CA PRO A 115 21.86 -22.45 14.56
C PRO A 115 21.27 -23.14 15.81
N THR A 116 20.73 -22.40 16.77
CA THR A 116 20.19 -22.96 18.02
C THR A 116 18.70 -23.30 17.95
N ILE A 117 17.95 -22.82 16.95
CA ILE A 117 16.52 -23.11 16.81
C ILE A 117 16.28 -24.54 16.31
N THR A 118 15.09 -25.06 16.59
CA THR A 118 14.59 -26.28 15.96
C THR A 118 13.84 -25.93 14.67
N LEU A 119 14.50 -26.13 13.52
CA LEU A 119 13.90 -25.87 12.20
C LEU A 119 13.00 -27.04 11.76
N ILE A 120 11.76 -26.73 11.39
CA ILE A 120 10.78 -27.69 10.90
C ILE A 120 10.56 -27.48 9.40
N LYS A 121 10.96 -28.47 8.60
CA LYS A 121 10.83 -28.46 7.14
C LYS A 121 9.59 -29.24 6.69
N GLY A 122 8.78 -28.63 5.84
CA GLY A 122 7.61 -29.26 5.23
C GLY A 122 6.37 -29.26 6.11
N LEU A 123 5.46 -30.19 5.86
CA LEU A 123 4.16 -30.29 6.53
C LEU A 123 4.26 -31.10 7.83
N LEU A 124 3.42 -30.77 8.82
CA LEU A 124 3.22 -31.58 10.03
C LEU A 124 2.27 -32.77 9.77
N ASN A 125 2.46 -33.49 8.66
CA ASN A 125 1.55 -34.50 8.15
C ASN A 125 1.90 -35.93 8.57
N ARG A 126 2.86 -36.11 9.49
CA ARG A 126 3.31 -37.39 10.04
C ARG A 126 3.37 -37.32 11.55
N ASP A 127 3.17 -38.45 12.22
CA ASP A 127 3.35 -38.57 13.67
C ASP A 127 4.81 -38.24 14.04
N GLY A 128 5.01 -37.52 15.15
CA GLY A 128 6.35 -37.21 15.69
C GLY A 128 7.19 -36.20 14.88
N THR A 129 6.60 -35.38 14.01
CA THR A 129 7.33 -34.39 13.19
C THR A 129 8.01 -33.32 14.05
N LEU A 130 7.39 -32.88 15.14
CA LEU A 130 7.97 -31.97 16.14
C LEU A 130 8.83 -32.71 17.18
N GLY A 131 8.90 -34.04 17.12
CA GLY A 131 9.65 -34.86 18.07
C GLY A 131 9.01 -34.92 19.46
N LEU A 132 7.70 -34.63 19.57
CA LEU A 132 7.00 -34.56 20.86
C LEU A 132 6.36 -35.89 21.24
N ARG A 133 6.31 -36.16 22.53
CA ARG A 133 5.71 -37.39 23.05
C ARG A 133 4.20 -37.38 22.80
N GLY A 134 3.68 -38.43 22.17
CA GLY A 134 2.26 -38.56 21.88
C GLY A 134 1.79 -37.71 20.70
N GLU A 135 2.72 -37.09 19.97
CA GLU A 135 2.42 -36.31 18.77
C GLU A 135 1.77 -37.19 17.70
N LYS A 136 0.55 -36.80 17.31
CA LYS A 136 -0.17 -37.33 16.15
C LYS A 136 -0.03 -36.37 14.98
N CYS A 137 -0.38 -36.83 13.78
CA CYS A 137 -0.46 -36.00 12.58
C CYS A 137 -1.21 -34.67 12.82
N ILE A 138 -0.46 -33.60 13.11
CA ILE A 138 -1.00 -32.29 13.50
C ILE A 138 -1.76 -31.66 12.32
N ASP A 139 -1.31 -31.89 11.09
CA ASP A 139 -1.94 -31.33 9.88
C ASP A 139 -3.42 -31.76 9.71
N ARG A 140 -3.87 -32.82 10.38
CA ARG A 140 -5.26 -33.31 10.34
C ARG A 140 -6.12 -32.81 11.50
N LEU A 141 -5.53 -32.13 12.48
CA LEU A 141 -6.29 -31.59 13.61
C LEU A 141 -7.20 -30.44 13.17
N THR A 142 -8.31 -30.30 13.89
CA THR A 142 -9.21 -29.15 13.80
C THR A 142 -8.47 -27.87 14.19
N LEU A 143 -8.81 -26.76 13.55
CA LEU A 143 -8.20 -25.46 13.86
C LEU A 143 -8.74 -24.92 15.18
N ASP A 144 -7.86 -24.37 16.01
CA ASP A 144 -8.22 -23.62 17.21
C ASP A 144 -8.51 -22.17 16.88
N TYR A 145 -9.79 -21.77 16.89
CA TYR A 145 -10.18 -20.38 16.60
C TYR A 145 -10.02 -19.45 17.81
N ASP A 146 -9.98 -19.99 19.03
CA ASP A 146 -9.90 -19.17 20.25
C ASP A 146 -8.64 -18.32 20.30
N ILE A 147 -7.52 -18.83 19.76
CA ILE A 147 -6.25 -18.09 19.79
C ILE A 147 -6.34 -16.75 19.05
N LEU A 148 -7.30 -16.59 18.13
CA LEU A 148 -7.47 -15.34 17.39
C LEU A 148 -8.01 -14.20 18.27
N ASP A 149 -8.56 -14.53 19.45
CA ASP A 149 -9.03 -13.57 20.43
C ASP A 149 -7.90 -13.07 21.36
N ASP A 150 -6.72 -13.70 21.33
CA ASP A 150 -5.53 -13.27 22.09
C ASP A 150 -4.91 -11.97 21.53
N ILE A 151 -5.33 -11.52 20.34
CA ILE A 151 -4.75 -10.38 19.64
C ILE A 151 -5.80 -9.36 19.16
N ASP A 152 -5.36 -8.10 19.06
CA ASP A 152 -6.18 -7.01 18.54
C ASP A 152 -6.29 -7.02 17.01
N TYR A 153 -5.33 -7.63 16.30
CA TYR A 153 -5.32 -7.69 14.85
C TYR A 153 -6.51 -8.50 14.33
N LYS A 154 -7.33 -7.87 13.48
CA LYS A 154 -8.49 -8.52 12.85
C LYS A 154 -8.16 -8.90 11.41
N TYR A 155 -7.97 -10.20 11.18
CA TYR A 155 -7.75 -10.75 9.85
C TYR A 155 -8.91 -10.38 8.92
N PRO A 156 -8.66 -9.90 7.69
CA PRO A 156 -9.73 -9.60 6.74
C PRO A 156 -10.59 -10.81 6.37
N ALA A 157 -10.06 -12.04 6.44
CA ALA A 157 -10.85 -13.26 6.33
C ALA A 157 -11.33 -13.69 7.73
N THR A 158 -12.62 -13.47 8.01
CA THR A 158 -13.29 -13.86 9.26
C THR A 158 -14.59 -14.62 8.99
N ASP A 159 -15.16 -15.23 10.04
CA ASP A 159 -16.44 -15.96 9.99
C ASP A 159 -16.48 -17.02 8.86
N ALA A 160 -15.42 -17.83 8.80
CA ALA A 160 -15.28 -18.89 7.83
C ALA A 160 -14.58 -20.11 8.41
N TYR A 161 -14.90 -21.29 7.87
CA TYR A 161 -14.04 -22.46 8.00
C TYR A 161 -12.87 -22.34 7.04
N PHE A 162 -11.64 -22.62 7.52
CA PHE A 162 -10.43 -22.68 6.70
C PHE A 162 -9.97 -24.13 6.57
N LEU A 163 -10.14 -24.74 5.39
CA LEU A 163 -10.01 -26.19 5.21
C LEU A 163 -9.35 -26.56 3.89
N TYR A 164 -9.05 -27.85 3.73
CA TYR A 164 -8.51 -28.43 2.51
C TYR A 164 -9.28 -29.70 2.16
N MET A 165 -9.81 -29.79 0.94
CA MET A 165 -10.38 -31.02 0.39
C MET A 165 -9.43 -31.72 -0.58
N THR A 166 -8.38 -31.03 -1.03
CA THR A 166 -7.26 -31.57 -1.82
C THR A 166 -5.94 -30.92 -1.40
N ARG A 167 -4.81 -31.59 -1.69
CA ARG A 167 -3.44 -31.10 -1.43
C ARG A 167 -2.53 -31.40 -2.63
N GLY A 168 -1.53 -30.57 -2.88
CA GLY A 168 -0.68 -30.61 -4.07
C GLY A 168 -1.35 -30.16 -5.38
N CYS A 169 -0.56 -29.97 -6.46
CA CYS A 169 -1.07 -29.47 -7.75
C CYS A 169 -0.62 -30.29 -8.98
N GLY A 170 0.54 -30.97 -8.95
CA GLY A 170 0.99 -31.85 -10.04
C GLY A 170 1.24 -31.19 -11.42
N MET A 171 0.95 -29.90 -11.59
CA MET A 171 1.14 -29.14 -12.85
C MET A 171 2.61 -28.73 -13.10
N LYS A 172 3.46 -28.89 -12.09
CA LYS A 172 4.92 -28.68 -12.15
C LYS A 172 5.36 -27.30 -12.68
N CYS A 173 4.63 -26.22 -12.36
CA CYS A 173 5.05 -24.85 -12.71
C CYS A 173 6.32 -24.47 -11.95
N GLN A 174 7.42 -24.16 -12.65
CA GLN A 174 8.74 -23.88 -12.05
C GLN A 174 8.73 -22.78 -10.98
N PHE A 175 7.88 -21.77 -11.13
CA PHE A 175 7.78 -20.67 -10.17
C PHE A 175 7.03 -21.01 -8.87
N CYS A 176 6.36 -22.16 -8.80
CA CYS A 176 5.37 -22.46 -7.77
C CYS A 176 5.95 -23.24 -6.59
N ALA A 177 5.79 -22.72 -5.36
CA ALA A 177 6.24 -23.36 -4.13
C ALA A 177 5.59 -24.72 -3.83
N VAL A 178 4.40 -24.99 -4.38
CA VAL A 178 3.62 -26.19 -4.10
C VAL A 178 4.40 -27.47 -4.41
N GLN A 179 5.29 -27.46 -5.41
CA GLN A 179 6.10 -28.64 -5.73
C GLN A 179 7.04 -29.04 -4.60
N THR A 180 7.52 -28.06 -3.83
CA THR A 180 8.42 -28.28 -2.70
C THR A 180 7.62 -28.55 -1.43
N LEU A 181 6.54 -27.80 -1.21
CA LEU A 181 5.74 -27.87 0.02
C LEU A 181 4.82 -29.09 0.05
N GLU A 182 4.20 -29.42 -1.09
CA GLU A 182 3.18 -30.46 -1.24
C GLU A 182 3.41 -31.27 -2.54
N PRO A 183 4.51 -32.04 -2.62
CA PRO A 183 4.88 -32.76 -3.84
C PRO A 183 3.89 -33.85 -4.23
N GLU A 184 3.20 -34.44 -3.26
CA GLU A 184 2.22 -35.51 -3.45
C GLU A 184 0.80 -34.95 -3.59
N TYR A 185 0.08 -35.39 -4.62
CA TYR A 185 -1.32 -34.99 -4.81
C TYR A 185 -2.26 -35.87 -4.01
N VAL A 186 -3.01 -35.26 -3.08
CA VAL A 186 -4.09 -35.92 -2.34
C VAL A 186 -5.41 -35.55 -3.02
N PRO A 187 -6.12 -36.50 -3.67
CA PRO A 187 -7.28 -36.18 -4.49
C PRO A 187 -8.55 -35.89 -3.71
N TYR A 188 -8.63 -36.28 -2.43
CA TYR A 188 -9.82 -36.07 -1.62
C TYR A 188 -9.50 -36.17 -0.14
N ILE A 189 -10.04 -35.22 0.62
CA ILE A 189 -10.02 -35.12 2.07
C ILE A 189 -11.44 -34.76 2.49
N SER A 190 -12.09 -35.62 3.27
CA SER A 190 -13.38 -35.30 3.90
C SER A 190 -13.17 -34.23 4.97
N ILE A 191 -14.08 -33.28 5.04
CA ILE A 191 -14.07 -32.17 6.00
C ILE A 191 -15.21 -32.24 7.03
N ARG A 192 -16.07 -33.27 6.97
CA ARG A 192 -17.24 -33.41 7.84
C ARG A 192 -16.89 -33.36 9.33
N ASP A 193 -15.92 -34.16 9.73
CA ASP A 193 -15.51 -34.26 11.14
C ASP A 193 -14.88 -32.95 11.61
N GLN A 194 -14.12 -32.27 10.74
CA GLN A 194 -13.52 -30.97 11.07
C GLN A 194 -14.61 -29.90 11.24
N ILE A 195 -15.62 -29.84 10.37
CA ILE A 195 -16.73 -28.90 10.52
C ILE A 195 -17.53 -29.20 11.80
N ALA A 196 -17.88 -30.47 12.04
CA ALA A 196 -18.63 -30.85 13.23
C ALA A 196 -17.90 -30.46 14.53
N GLU A 197 -16.58 -30.66 14.57
CA GLU A 197 -15.78 -30.27 15.73
C GLU A 197 -15.63 -28.75 15.87
N VAL A 198 -15.50 -28.00 14.77
CA VAL A 198 -15.52 -26.53 14.81
C VAL A 198 -16.86 -26.02 15.33
N ASP A 199 -17.98 -26.58 14.85
CA ASP A 199 -19.32 -26.18 15.26
C ASP A 199 -19.53 -26.42 16.75
N LYS A 200 -19.10 -27.58 17.23
CA LYS A 200 -19.19 -27.97 18.64
C LYS A 200 -18.38 -27.05 19.55
N ARG A 201 -17.17 -26.65 19.15
CA ARG A 201 -16.24 -25.90 20.00
C ARG A 201 -16.35 -24.39 19.87
N PHE A 202 -16.51 -23.89 18.66
CA PHE A 202 -16.37 -22.47 18.31
C PHE A 202 -17.64 -21.90 17.65
N GLY A 203 -18.69 -22.70 17.55
CA GLY A 203 -19.92 -22.36 16.86
C GLY A 203 -19.79 -22.39 15.33
N PRO A 204 -20.93 -22.52 14.62
CA PRO A 204 -20.95 -22.65 13.18
C PRO A 204 -20.49 -21.37 12.50
N LYS A 205 -19.72 -21.51 11.42
CA LYS A 205 -19.21 -20.39 10.62
C LYS A 205 -20.05 -20.19 9.36
N ARG A 206 -20.17 -18.95 8.92
CA ARG A 206 -20.96 -18.61 7.73
C ARG A 206 -20.34 -19.15 6.45
N ASN A 207 -19.07 -18.89 6.20
CA ASN A 207 -18.42 -19.14 4.91
C ASN A 207 -17.46 -20.33 4.96
N LEU A 208 -17.04 -20.82 3.79
CA LEU A 208 -16.02 -21.85 3.65
C LEU A 208 -14.92 -21.38 2.70
N LEU A 209 -13.69 -21.31 3.22
CA LEU A 209 -12.49 -20.97 2.47
C LEU A 209 -11.64 -22.22 2.31
N LEU A 210 -11.58 -22.74 1.08
CA LEU A 210 -10.78 -23.91 0.73
C LEU A 210 -9.42 -23.47 0.21
N MET A 211 -8.37 -23.95 0.87
CA MET A 211 -6.97 -23.63 0.59
C MET A 211 -6.32 -24.65 -0.37
N ASP A 212 -7.14 -25.45 -1.03
CA ASP A 212 -6.78 -26.42 -2.06
C ASP A 212 -5.88 -25.84 -3.14
N ASN A 213 -4.73 -26.46 -3.38
CA ASN A 213 -3.79 -26.02 -4.43
C ASN A 213 -4.37 -26.19 -5.85
N ASN A 214 -5.15 -27.24 -6.09
CA ASN A 214 -5.85 -27.46 -7.37
C ASN A 214 -6.99 -28.50 -7.23
N VAL A 215 -8.18 -28.03 -6.83
CA VAL A 215 -9.35 -28.91 -6.67
C VAL A 215 -9.78 -29.56 -7.99
N LEU A 216 -9.63 -28.85 -9.12
CA LEU A 216 -10.06 -29.36 -10.43
C LEU A 216 -9.21 -30.52 -10.93
N ARG A 217 -8.04 -30.78 -10.34
CA ARG A 217 -7.24 -31.96 -10.68
C ARG A 217 -7.83 -33.25 -10.12
N SER A 218 -8.73 -33.18 -9.15
CA SER A 218 -9.22 -34.36 -8.45
C SER A 218 -10.01 -35.27 -9.39
N ASN A 219 -9.71 -36.56 -9.36
CA ASN A 219 -10.53 -37.60 -9.98
C ASN A 219 -11.76 -37.95 -9.13
N GLN A 220 -11.89 -37.38 -7.93
CA GLN A 220 -13.03 -37.49 -7.02
C GLN A 220 -13.79 -36.15 -6.91
N PHE A 221 -13.72 -35.31 -7.95
CA PHE A 221 -14.30 -33.98 -7.93
C PHE A 221 -15.81 -33.98 -7.61
N ASP A 222 -16.57 -34.94 -8.13
CA ASP A 222 -18.02 -34.99 -7.85
C ASP A 222 -18.30 -35.27 -6.38
N LYS A 223 -17.53 -36.16 -5.77
CA LYS A 223 -17.61 -36.48 -4.35
C LYS A 223 -17.32 -35.26 -3.47
N ILE A 224 -16.36 -34.42 -3.87
CA ILE A 224 -16.07 -33.14 -3.21
C ILE A 224 -17.31 -32.24 -3.26
N VAL A 225 -17.90 -32.08 -4.45
CA VAL A 225 -19.10 -31.23 -4.64
C VAL A 225 -20.30 -31.77 -3.86
N ASP A 226 -20.55 -33.08 -3.88
CA ASP A 226 -21.66 -33.70 -3.14
C ASP A 226 -21.52 -33.47 -1.64
N GLU A 227 -20.33 -33.68 -1.08
CA GLU A 227 -20.09 -33.41 0.33
C GLU A 227 -20.28 -31.93 0.71
N LEU A 228 -19.84 -31.00 -0.13
CA LEU A 228 -20.05 -29.58 0.10
C LEU A 228 -21.55 -29.20 0.10
N ILE A 229 -22.34 -29.80 -0.79
CA ILE A 229 -23.79 -29.60 -0.83
C ILE A 229 -24.43 -30.16 0.45
N GLU A 230 -24.07 -31.38 0.85
CA GLU A 230 -24.58 -32.02 2.07
C GLU A 230 -24.23 -31.24 3.34
N LEU A 231 -23.08 -30.56 3.37
CA LEU A 231 -22.65 -29.67 4.46
C LEU A 231 -23.33 -28.29 4.42
N GLY A 232 -24.30 -28.09 3.52
CA GLY A 232 -25.08 -26.86 3.43
C GLY A 232 -24.33 -25.71 2.77
N PHE A 233 -23.46 -26.00 1.80
CA PHE A 233 -22.81 -25.01 0.94
C PHE A 233 -23.25 -25.11 -0.54
N GLY A 234 -24.41 -25.71 -0.79
CA GLY A 234 -25.06 -25.68 -2.10
C GLY A 234 -25.49 -24.27 -2.51
N LYS A 235 -25.82 -24.09 -3.79
CA LYS A 235 -26.24 -22.81 -4.35
C LYS A 235 -27.45 -22.25 -3.58
N GLY A 236 -27.35 -21.00 -3.17
CA GLY A 236 -28.41 -20.31 -2.43
C GLY A 236 -28.47 -20.65 -0.94
N SER A 237 -27.61 -21.53 -0.42
CA SER A 237 -27.58 -21.86 1.01
C SER A 237 -27.37 -20.61 1.88
N THR A 238 -28.06 -20.60 3.03
CA THR A 238 -28.04 -19.50 3.99
C THR A 238 -27.60 -19.96 5.37
N TYR A 239 -27.13 -19.02 6.17
CA TYR A 239 -26.69 -19.16 7.55
C TYR A 239 -27.44 -18.12 8.40
N PRO A 240 -28.06 -18.50 9.53
CA PRO A 240 -28.78 -17.54 10.37
C PRO A 240 -27.80 -16.57 11.04
N SER A 241 -28.04 -15.27 10.90
CA SER A 241 -27.23 -14.24 11.56
C SER A 241 -27.21 -14.45 13.08
N PRO A 242 -26.04 -14.59 13.73
CA PRO A 242 -25.95 -14.75 15.19
C PRO A 242 -26.53 -13.55 15.95
N ARG A 243 -26.52 -12.36 15.33
CA ARG A 243 -27.01 -11.11 15.92
C ARG A 243 -28.52 -10.91 15.73
N THR A 244 -29.09 -11.34 14.60
CA THR A 244 -30.47 -10.95 14.21
C THR A 244 -31.37 -12.11 13.82
N GLY A 245 -30.84 -13.32 13.71
CA GLY A 245 -31.55 -14.51 13.20
C GLY A 245 -31.88 -14.47 11.70
N LYS A 246 -31.72 -13.34 11.02
CA LYS A 246 -32.02 -13.21 9.58
C LYS A 246 -31.08 -14.08 8.73
N PRO A 247 -31.57 -14.66 7.61
CA PRO A 247 -30.74 -15.49 6.74
C PRO A 247 -29.66 -14.65 6.05
N LEU A 248 -28.42 -15.12 6.13
CA LEU A 248 -27.25 -14.57 5.42
C LEU A 248 -26.77 -15.60 4.39
N HIS A 249 -26.48 -15.19 3.16
CA HIS A 249 -25.95 -16.13 2.16
C HIS A 249 -24.58 -16.68 2.57
N ARG A 250 -24.39 -17.99 2.42
CA ARG A 250 -23.08 -18.62 2.58
C ARG A 250 -22.28 -18.50 1.29
N HIS A 251 -20.96 -18.56 1.41
CA HIS A 251 -20.05 -18.56 0.26
C HIS A 251 -18.99 -19.64 0.40
N ILE A 252 -18.65 -20.28 -0.73
CA ILE A 252 -17.44 -21.08 -0.90
C ILE A 252 -16.43 -20.27 -1.72
N ASP A 253 -15.18 -20.24 -1.25
CA ASP A 253 -14.05 -19.65 -1.97
C ASP A 253 -12.91 -20.68 -2.10
N PHE A 254 -12.67 -21.16 -3.32
CA PHE A 254 -11.46 -21.92 -3.68
C PHE A 254 -10.30 -20.94 -3.85
N ASN A 255 -9.62 -20.66 -2.74
CA ASN A 255 -8.85 -19.43 -2.59
C ASN A 255 -7.57 -19.37 -3.44
N GLN A 256 -6.92 -20.52 -3.67
CA GLN A 256 -5.71 -20.62 -4.50
C GLN A 256 -6.01 -20.53 -6.00
N GLY A 257 -7.27 -20.51 -6.39
CA GLY A 257 -7.68 -20.45 -7.79
C GLY A 257 -8.02 -21.81 -8.41
N LEU A 258 -8.70 -21.72 -9.54
CA LEU A 258 -9.16 -22.81 -10.39
C LEU A 258 -8.36 -22.74 -11.69
N ASP A 259 -7.73 -23.85 -12.07
CA ASP A 259 -6.95 -23.92 -13.30
C ASP A 259 -7.87 -23.91 -14.53
N ALA A 260 -7.76 -22.87 -15.35
CA ALA A 260 -8.54 -22.72 -16.58
C ALA A 260 -8.35 -23.91 -17.56
N LYS A 261 -7.18 -24.56 -17.58
CA LYS A 261 -6.92 -25.71 -18.46
C LYS A 261 -7.71 -26.95 -18.05
N LEU A 262 -8.05 -27.06 -16.76
CA LEU A 262 -8.76 -28.21 -16.21
C LEU A 262 -10.28 -27.99 -16.14
N MET A 263 -10.77 -26.81 -16.52
CA MET A 263 -12.20 -26.48 -16.54
C MET A 263 -12.91 -27.15 -17.72
N THR A 264 -13.68 -28.20 -17.42
CA THR A 264 -14.57 -28.88 -18.38
C THR A 264 -16.01 -28.43 -18.17
N GLU A 265 -16.89 -28.66 -19.16
CA GLU A 265 -18.33 -28.39 -19.01
C GLU A 265 -18.91 -29.11 -17.78
N HIS A 266 -18.53 -30.38 -17.59
CA HIS A 266 -18.95 -31.16 -16.43
C HIS A 266 -18.53 -30.49 -15.11
N LYS A 267 -17.25 -30.10 -14.97
CA LYS A 267 -16.78 -29.44 -13.75
C LYS A 267 -17.43 -28.08 -13.53
N ALA A 268 -17.63 -27.28 -14.57
CA ALA A 268 -18.31 -26.00 -14.47
C ALA A 268 -19.77 -26.16 -14.03
N LYS A 269 -20.48 -27.18 -14.55
CA LYS A 269 -21.83 -27.54 -14.11
C LYS A 269 -21.86 -27.86 -12.62
N ARG A 270 -20.99 -28.75 -12.17
CA ARG A 270 -20.87 -29.16 -10.77
C ARG A 270 -20.50 -27.99 -9.84
N LEU A 271 -19.58 -27.13 -10.25
CA LEU A 271 -19.28 -25.87 -9.52
C LEU A 271 -20.49 -24.95 -9.43
N GLY A 272 -21.33 -24.90 -10.47
CA GLY A 272 -22.56 -24.10 -10.51
C GLY A 272 -23.63 -24.56 -9.52
N GLU A 273 -23.47 -25.74 -8.91
CA GLU A 273 -24.34 -26.26 -7.84
C GLU A 273 -23.94 -25.77 -6.45
N LEU A 274 -22.77 -25.13 -6.32
CA LEU A 274 -22.24 -24.63 -5.05
C LEU A 274 -22.59 -23.15 -4.84
N ALA A 275 -22.54 -22.71 -3.58
CA ALA A 275 -22.54 -21.28 -3.22
C ALA A 275 -21.19 -20.60 -3.52
N ILE A 276 -20.56 -20.90 -4.66
CA ILE A 276 -19.24 -20.37 -5.01
C ILE A 276 -19.28 -18.86 -5.27
N THR A 277 -18.48 -18.08 -4.54
CA THR A 277 -18.38 -16.63 -4.72
C THR A 277 -17.07 -16.09 -4.11
N PRO A 278 -16.13 -15.56 -4.93
CA PRO A 278 -16.06 -15.68 -6.39
C PRO A 278 -15.53 -17.06 -6.83
N ALA A 279 -15.80 -17.43 -8.08
CA ALA A 279 -15.02 -18.47 -8.76
C ALA A 279 -13.73 -17.83 -9.32
N ARG A 280 -12.59 -18.18 -8.71
CA ARG A 280 -11.27 -17.61 -9.04
C ARG A 280 -10.62 -18.38 -10.18
N ILE A 281 -10.64 -17.88 -11.40
CA ILE A 281 -9.99 -18.54 -12.55
C ILE A 281 -8.59 -17.94 -12.75
N ALA A 282 -7.54 -18.76 -12.72
CA ALA A 282 -6.17 -18.27 -12.90
C ALA A 282 -5.92 -17.78 -14.34
N PHE A 283 -5.30 -16.60 -14.51
CA PHE A 283 -4.90 -16.03 -15.80
C PHE A 283 -3.51 -15.37 -15.72
N ASP A 284 -2.55 -16.14 -15.24
CA ASP A 284 -1.21 -15.65 -14.90
C ASP A 284 -0.32 -15.34 -16.11
N HIS A 285 -0.65 -15.84 -17.31
CA HIS A 285 0.14 -15.66 -18.53
C HIS A 285 -0.76 -15.50 -19.76
N ILE A 286 -0.33 -14.72 -20.75
CA ILE A 286 -1.15 -14.36 -21.92
C ILE A 286 -1.46 -15.57 -22.81
N GLU A 287 -0.57 -16.56 -22.83
CA GLU A 287 -0.67 -17.80 -23.59
C GLU A 287 -1.84 -18.68 -23.13
N ASP A 288 -2.33 -18.47 -21.90
CA ASP A 288 -3.51 -19.15 -21.37
C ASP A 288 -4.84 -18.46 -21.78
N ALA A 289 -4.82 -17.39 -22.60
CA ALA A 289 -6.00 -16.57 -22.92
C ALA A 289 -7.18 -17.36 -23.51
N LYS A 290 -6.90 -18.33 -24.39
CA LYS A 290 -7.96 -19.14 -25.03
C LYS A 290 -8.66 -20.03 -23.99
N GLN A 291 -7.87 -20.69 -23.15
CA GLN A 291 -8.34 -21.58 -22.09
C GLN A 291 -9.08 -20.77 -21.01
N TYR A 292 -8.57 -19.59 -20.67
CA TYR A 292 -9.21 -18.65 -19.75
C TYR A 292 -10.61 -18.23 -20.23
N LYS A 293 -10.73 -17.73 -21.48
CA LYS A 293 -12.04 -17.35 -22.05
C LYS A 293 -13.02 -18.54 -22.06
N LYS A 294 -12.55 -19.72 -22.46
CA LYS A 294 -13.36 -20.95 -22.42
C LYS A 294 -13.85 -21.24 -21.00
N ALA A 295 -12.97 -21.18 -20.00
CA ALA A 295 -13.33 -21.44 -18.60
C ALA A 295 -14.38 -20.44 -18.08
N LEU A 296 -14.20 -19.14 -18.36
CA LEU A 296 -15.17 -18.11 -17.99
C LEU A 296 -16.55 -18.35 -18.63
N GLU A 297 -16.58 -18.68 -19.92
CA GLU A 297 -17.83 -18.98 -20.62
C GLU A 297 -18.53 -20.19 -20.02
N LEU A 298 -17.81 -21.27 -19.75
CA LEU A 298 -18.36 -22.46 -19.10
C LEU A 298 -18.95 -22.14 -17.73
N CYS A 299 -18.26 -21.32 -16.92
CA CYS A 299 -18.77 -20.87 -15.64
C CYS A 299 -20.06 -20.04 -15.78
N ALA A 300 -20.06 -19.03 -16.66
CA ALA A 300 -21.21 -18.14 -16.87
C ALA A 300 -22.44 -18.91 -17.39
N LYS A 301 -22.23 -19.81 -18.36
CA LYS A 301 -23.26 -20.71 -18.91
C LYS A 301 -23.90 -21.59 -17.83
N ASN A 302 -23.11 -22.02 -16.84
CA ASN A 302 -23.57 -22.85 -15.73
C ASN A 302 -23.99 -22.02 -14.49
N GLY A 303 -24.31 -20.74 -14.68
CA GLY A 303 -24.94 -19.90 -13.67
C GLY A 303 -24.01 -19.39 -12.57
N ILE A 304 -22.69 -19.45 -12.78
CA ILE A 304 -21.69 -18.81 -11.90
C ILE A 304 -21.52 -17.36 -12.35
N LYS A 305 -22.09 -16.43 -11.59
CA LYS A 305 -22.14 -15.01 -11.96
C LYS A 305 -21.03 -14.16 -11.32
N SER A 306 -20.40 -14.63 -10.24
CA SER A 306 -19.29 -13.94 -9.59
C SER A 306 -17.98 -14.63 -9.90
N LEU A 307 -17.17 -14.01 -10.76
CA LEU A 307 -15.91 -14.52 -11.25
C LEU A 307 -14.80 -13.56 -10.87
N SER A 308 -13.62 -14.10 -10.60
CA SER A 308 -12.41 -13.28 -10.46
C SER A 308 -11.23 -13.97 -11.09
N ASN A 309 -10.13 -13.24 -11.27
CA ASN A 309 -8.89 -13.84 -11.76
C ASN A 309 -7.67 -13.24 -11.08
N TYR A 310 -6.74 -14.13 -10.78
CA TYR A 310 -5.37 -13.76 -10.45
C TYR A 310 -4.62 -13.49 -11.76
N ILE A 311 -3.90 -12.37 -11.78
CA ILE A 311 -3.05 -11.97 -12.89
C ILE A 311 -1.66 -11.72 -12.33
N LEU A 312 -0.74 -12.62 -12.56
CA LEU A 312 0.66 -12.42 -12.21
C LEU A 312 1.35 -11.49 -13.22
N TYR A 313 2.06 -10.46 -12.77
CA TYR A 313 2.92 -9.64 -13.64
C TYR A 313 4.36 -9.65 -13.14
N ASN A 314 5.32 -9.13 -13.91
CA ASN A 314 6.74 -9.11 -13.52
C ASN A 314 7.39 -10.51 -13.45
N GLY A 315 6.79 -11.50 -14.13
CA GLY A 315 7.26 -12.88 -14.15
C GLY A 315 8.41 -13.13 -15.12
N GLU A 316 9.30 -14.05 -14.76
CA GLU A 316 10.31 -14.60 -15.68
C GLU A 316 9.71 -15.64 -16.62
N ASP A 317 10.44 -15.97 -17.69
CA ASP A 317 10.07 -17.10 -18.52
C ASP A 317 10.19 -18.40 -17.73
N PHE A 318 9.28 -19.34 -18.01
CA PHE A 318 9.26 -20.60 -17.29
C PHE A 318 8.53 -21.69 -18.07
N THR A 319 8.69 -22.92 -17.60
CA THR A 319 7.92 -24.08 -18.06
C THR A 319 6.99 -24.59 -16.97
N GLY A 320 5.78 -24.95 -17.38
CA GLY A 320 4.75 -25.42 -16.46
C GLY A 320 3.51 -25.84 -17.23
N LYS A 321 2.63 -26.62 -16.60
CA LYS A 321 1.38 -27.06 -17.23
C LYS A 321 1.58 -27.68 -18.64
N GLY A 322 2.71 -28.34 -18.87
CA GLY A 322 3.07 -28.97 -20.14
C GLY A 322 3.44 -28.02 -21.30
N GLN A 323 3.72 -26.73 -21.04
CA GLN A 323 4.14 -25.78 -22.08
C GLN A 323 5.18 -24.77 -21.56
N TYR A 324 5.77 -24.01 -22.49
CA TYR A 324 6.62 -22.85 -22.21
C TYR A 324 5.77 -21.57 -22.09
N TYR A 325 6.22 -20.65 -21.26
CA TYR A 325 5.65 -19.32 -21.07
C TYR A 325 6.77 -18.28 -21.10
N HIS A 326 6.59 -17.19 -21.85
CA HIS A 326 7.59 -16.14 -21.95
C HIS A 326 7.59 -15.21 -20.73
N ALA A 327 8.70 -14.49 -20.54
CA ALA A 327 8.83 -13.50 -19.46
C ALA A 327 7.83 -12.37 -19.64
N ASP A 328 7.01 -12.12 -18.63
CA ASP A 328 5.86 -11.22 -18.71
C ASP A 328 6.27 -9.80 -19.09
N THR A 329 5.56 -9.20 -20.04
CA THR A 329 5.75 -7.79 -20.43
C THR A 329 4.65 -6.89 -19.84
N PRO A 330 4.88 -5.58 -19.70
CA PRO A 330 3.80 -4.64 -19.37
C PRO A 330 2.60 -4.76 -20.33
N GLN A 331 2.87 -4.97 -21.62
CA GLN A 331 1.86 -5.16 -22.65
C GLN A 331 0.99 -6.39 -22.36
N ASP A 332 1.59 -7.51 -21.93
CA ASP A 332 0.85 -8.71 -21.55
C ASP A 332 -0.09 -8.48 -20.38
N LEU A 333 0.35 -7.74 -19.35
CA LEU A 333 -0.51 -7.36 -18.23
C LEU A 333 -1.74 -6.57 -18.71
N PHE A 334 -1.53 -5.55 -19.54
CA PHE A 334 -2.63 -4.75 -20.08
C PHE A 334 -3.60 -5.60 -20.90
N VAL A 335 -3.08 -6.41 -21.83
CA VAL A 335 -3.90 -7.25 -22.71
C VAL A 335 -4.71 -8.25 -21.89
N ARG A 336 -4.14 -8.86 -20.86
CA ARG A 336 -4.87 -9.78 -19.97
C ARG A 336 -6.02 -9.09 -19.24
N MET A 337 -5.78 -7.92 -18.66
CA MET A 337 -6.84 -7.13 -18.01
C MET A 337 -7.94 -6.72 -19.00
N LYS A 338 -7.56 -6.28 -20.20
CA LYS A 338 -8.49 -5.91 -21.27
C LYS A 338 -9.33 -7.10 -21.73
N ILE A 339 -8.72 -8.29 -21.87
CA ILE A 339 -9.44 -9.53 -22.19
C ILE A 339 -10.51 -9.83 -21.14
N SER A 340 -10.17 -9.78 -19.85
CA SER A 340 -11.14 -10.03 -18.77
C SER A 340 -12.31 -9.05 -18.81
N MET A 341 -12.04 -7.77 -19.05
CA MET A 341 -13.07 -6.72 -19.16
C MET A 341 -13.96 -6.91 -20.39
N ASP A 342 -13.38 -7.00 -21.59
CA ASP A 342 -14.15 -7.10 -22.83
C ASP A 342 -14.95 -8.39 -22.89
N PHE A 343 -14.40 -9.49 -22.38
CA PHE A 343 -15.12 -10.76 -22.35
C PHE A 343 -16.24 -10.77 -21.32
N CYS A 344 -16.13 -10.00 -20.23
CA CYS A 344 -17.24 -9.80 -19.28
C CYS A 344 -18.48 -9.22 -19.97
N ASP A 345 -18.31 -8.23 -20.85
CA ASP A 345 -19.42 -7.63 -21.60
C ASP A 345 -20.03 -8.66 -22.56
N ALA A 346 -19.22 -9.39 -23.32
CA ALA A 346 -19.70 -10.44 -24.20
C ALA A 346 -20.47 -11.56 -23.46
N LEU A 347 -20.04 -11.91 -22.25
CA LEU A 347 -20.76 -12.88 -21.40
C LEU A 347 -22.08 -12.32 -20.89
N ASN A 348 -22.16 -11.03 -20.59
CA ASN A 348 -23.41 -10.39 -20.19
C ASN A 348 -24.42 -10.32 -21.34
N ASP A 349 -23.96 -10.08 -22.57
CA ASP A 349 -24.84 -10.11 -23.75
C ASP A 349 -25.44 -11.51 -23.97
N LYS A 350 -24.66 -12.56 -23.71
CA LYS A 350 -25.07 -13.96 -23.96
C LYS A 350 -25.82 -14.61 -22.77
N TYR A 351 -25.42 -14.30 -21.55
CA TYR A 351 -25.86 -14.99 -20.33
C TYR A 351 -26.29 -14.04 -19.20
N GLY A 352 -26.49 -12.74 -19.47
CA GLY A 352 -26.82 -11.74 -18.44
C GLY A 352 -28.32 -11.60 -18.12
N ASN A 353 -29.20 -12.23 -18.90
CA ASN A 353 -30.66 -12.03 -18.81
C ASN A 353 -31.26 -12.40 -17.44
N ASP A 354 -30.67 -13.36 -16.73
CA ASP A 354 -31.10 -13.84 -15.40
C ASP A 354 -30.19 -13.34 -14.26
N GLY A 355 -29.30 -12.39 -14.55
CA GLY A 355 -28.36 -11.83 -13.60
C GLY A 355 -27.02 -11.50 -14.24
N ARG A 356 -26.49 -10.32 -13.93
CA ARG A 356 -25.24 -9.82 -14.49
C ARG A 356 -24.05 -10.68 -14.04
N VAL A 357 -23.20 -11.06 -14.98
CA VAL A 357 -21.87 -11.63 -14.73
C VAL A 357 -20.93 -10.50 -14.32
N HIS A 358 -20.23 -10.71 -13.21
CA HIS A 358 -19.21 -9.82 -12.70
C HIS A 358 -17.84 -10.51 -12.76
N ILE A 359 -16.86 -9.85 -13.38
CA ILE A 359 -15.46 -10.29 -13.42
C ILE A 359 -14.61 -9.18 -12.81
N PHE A 360 -13.73 -9.53 -11.88
CA PHE A 360 -12.72 -8.63 -11.35
C PHE A 360 -11.34 -9.28 -11.30
N SER A 361 -10.31 -8.48 -11.55
CA SER A 361 -8.92 -8.93 -11.65
C SER A 361 -8.09 -8.46 -10.46
N PHE A 362 -7.19 -9.31 -9.98
CA PHE A 362 -6.15 -8.96 -8.99
C PHE A 362 -4.77 -9.10 -9.62
N PRO A 363 -4.17 -8.01 -10.12
CA PRO A 363 -2.77 -7.98 -10.50
C PRO A 363 -1.87 -8.20 -9.28
N MET A 364 -0.99 -9.19 -9.35
CA MET A 364 -0.03 -9.51 -8.31
C MET A 364 1.38 -9.50 -8.89
N LYS A 365 2.30 -8.81 -8.21
CA LYS A 365 3.71 -8.80 -8.61
C LYS A 365 4.32 -10.17 -8.34
N TYR A 366 4.89 -10.80 -9.35
CA TYR A 366 5.68 -12.02 -9.19
C TYR A 366 6.91 -11.75 -8.34
N MET A 367 7.14 -12.61 -7.35
CA MET A 367 8.34 -12.67 -6.52
C MET A 367 8.95 -14.07 -6.59
N PRO A 368 10.26 -14.19 -6.88
CA PRO A 368 10.97 -15.45 -6.78
C PRO A 368 10.88 -16.06 -5.38
N LEU A 369 10.89 -17.40 -5.32
CA LEU A 369 10.75 -18.16 -4.06
C LEU A 369 11.93 -18.01 -3.10
N ASN A 370 13.02 -17.37 -3.53
CA ASN A 370 14.22 -17.09 -2.74
C ASN A 370 14.46 -15.59 -2.52
N ALA A 371 13.53 -14.72 -2.94
CA ALA A 371 13.66 -13.29 -2.71
C ALA A 371 13.42 -12.98 -1.22
N THR A 372 14.37 -12.27 -0.60
CA THR A 372 14.31 -11.85 0.82
C THR A 372 13.66 -10.49 1.03
N ASP A 373 13.41 -9.76 -0.05
CA ASP A 373 12.68 -8.49 -0.07
C ASP A 373 11.80 -8.37 -1.33
N ARG A 374 11.12 -7.22 -1.48
CA ARG A 374 10.20 -6.94 -2.60
C ARG A 374 10.87 -6.26 -3.80
N SER A 375 12.19 -6.19 -3.84
CA SER A 375 12.96 -5.40 -4.82
C SER A 375 13.07 -6.05 -6.20
N PHE A 376 12.79 -7.35 -6.33
CA PHE A 376 12.93 -8.08 -7.59
C PHE A 376 12.20 -7.40 -8.76
N VAL A 377 12.89 -7.30 -9.89
CA VAL A 377 12.42 -6.73 -11.16
C VAL A 377 12.64 -7.79 -12.22
N GLY A 378 11.57 -8.16 -12.93
CA GLY A 378 11.62 -9.20 -13.95
C GLY A 378 12.21 -8.68 -15.26
N THR A 379 12.63 -9.61 -16.14
CA THR A 379 13.36 -9.33 -17.39
C THR A 379 12.82 -8.16 -18.24
N ASN A 380 11.50 -8.05 -18.41
CA ASN A 380 10.87 -7.02 -19.25
C ASN A 380 10.29 -5.83 -18.47
N TRP A 381 10.63 -5.71 -17.19
CA TRP A 381 10.11 -4.68 -16.28
C TRP A 381 11.23 -3.77 -15.77
N ASN A 382 10.83 -2.62 -15.21
CA ASN A 382 11.73 -1.69 -14.53
C ASN A 382 11.07 -1.15 -13.26
N LYS A 383 11.87 -0.57 -12.35
CA LYS A 383 11.37 -0.09 -11.05
C LYS A 383 10.29 0.98 -11.21
N LYS A 384 10.43 1.88 -12.20
CA LYS A 384 9.45 2.93 -12.49
C LYS A 384 8.08 2.36 -12.86
N TYR A 385 8.04 1.36 -13.73
CA TYR A 385 6.81 0.73 -14.18
C TYR A 385 6.15 -0.04 -13.04
N LEU A 386 6.92 -0.79 -12.27
CA LEU A 386 6.40 -1.52 -11.10
C LEU A 386 5.81 -0.56 -10.07
N ARG A 387 6.46 0.57 -9.85
CA ARG A 387 5.97 1.62 -8.95
C ARG A 387 4.71 2.29 -9.48
N ALA A 388 4.61 2.51 -10.78
CA ALA A 388 3.39 3.03 -11.42
C ALA A 388 2.20 2.06 -11.24
N ILE A 389 2.40 0.74 -11.42
CA ILE A 389 1.34 -0.26 -11.15
C ILE A 389 0.87 -0.18 -9.70
N GLN A 390 1.79 -0.10 -8.74
CA GLN A 390 1.41 0.05 -7.33
C GLN A 390 0.53 1.28 -7.12
N ARG A 391 0.88 2.41 -7.74
CA ARG A 391 0.13 3.66 -7.64
C ARG A 391 -1.26 3.56 -8.28
N MET A 392 -1.40 2.91 -9.44
CA MET A 392 -2.68 2.64 -10.12
C MET A 392 -3.62 1.76 -9.28
N LEU A 393 -3.09 0.80 -8.53
CA LEU A 393 -3.90 -0.16 -7.77
C LEU A 393 -4.41 0.37 -6.41
N ILE A 394 -3.95 1.54 -5.94
CA ILE A 394 -4.36 2.12 -4.64
C ILE A 394 -5.87 2.41 -4.56
N PRO A 395 -6.50 3.11 -5.52
CA PRO A 395 -7.91 3.51 -5.43
C PRO A 395 -8.89 2.34 -5.32
N THR A 396 -8.49 1.15 -5.77
CA THR A 396 -9.32 -0.05 -5.78
C THR A 396 -8.91 -1.10 -4.76
N GLN A 397 -7.99 -0.76 -3.85
CA GLN A 397 -7.43 -1.68 -2.86
C GLN A 397 -6.87 -2.95 -3.51
N GLY A 398 -6.16 -2.80 -4.64
CA GLY A 398 -5.51 -3.92 -5.34
C GLY A 398 -6.31 -4.53 -6.49
N LYS A 399 -7.53 -4.09 -6.80
CA LYS A 399 -8.30 -4.61 -7.94
C LYS A 399 -7.91 -3.88 -9.24
N GLY A 400 -7.37 -4.59 -10.22
CA GLY A 400 -7.02 -4.02 -11.52
C GLY A 400 -8.24 -3.75 -12.40
N VAL A 401 -9.17 -4.71 -12.48
CA VAL A 401 -10.42 -4.55 -13.25
C VAL A 401 -11.60 -4.57 -12.29
N SER A 402 -12.35 -3.48 -12.24
CA SER A 402 -13.57 -3.33 -11.44
C SER A 402 -14.76 -2.85 -12.27
N SER A 403 -14.51 -1.94 -13.22
CA SER A 403 -15.47 -1.45 -14.20
C SER A 403 -14.74 -0.95 -15.46
N ARG A 404 -15.45 -0.84 -16.58
CA ARG A 404 -14.88 -0.35 -17.84
C ARG A 404 -14.44 1.11 -17.77
N SER A 405 -15.21 1.96 -17.10
CA SER A 405 -14.86 3.37 -16.91
C SER A 405 -13.59 3.51 -16.08
N PHE A 406 -13.50 2.78 -14.96
CA PHE A 406 -12.30 2.76 -14.12
C PHE A 406 -11.09 2.26 -14.90
N PHE A 407 -11.22 1.12 -15.59
CA PHE A 407 -10.11 0.53 -16.36
C PHE A 407 -9.53 1.52 -17.37
N LYS A 408 -10.40 2.17 -18.16
CA LYS A 408 -9.97 3.15 -19.16
C LYS A 408 -9.31 4.38 -18.54
N ALA A 409 -9.84 4.88 -17.42
CA ALA A 409 -9.30 6.05 -16.75
C ALA A 409 -7.93 5.79 -16.10
N ASP A 410 -7.73 4.58 -15.55
CA ASP A 410 -6.54 4.26 -14.77
C ASP A 410 -5.42 3.65 -15.61
N PHE A 411 -5.76 2.69 -16.49
CA PHE A 411 -4.80 1.95 -17.31
C PHE A 411 -4.71 2.46 -18.76
N GLY A 412 -5.71 3.20 -19.25
CA GLY A 412 -5.79 3.62 -20.65
C GLY A 412 -6.66 2.70 -21.52
N THR A 413 -6.76 3.05 -22.81
CA THR A 413 -7.58 2.36 -23.81
C THR A 413 -6.77 1.50 -24.77
N THR A 414 -5.50 1.83 -24.97
CA THR A 414 -4.55 1.07 -25.79
C THR A 414 -3.30 0.69 -25.00
N VAL A 415 -2.49 -0.20 -25.58
CA VAL A 415 -1.21 -0.60 -24.99
C VAL A 415 -0.26 0.58 -24.90
N GLU A 416 -0.25 1.45 -25.91
CA GLU A 416 0.60 2.63 -25.99
C GLU A 416 0.25 3.63 -24.89
N GLU A 417 -1.03 3.89 -24.66
CA GLU A 417 -1.50 4.73 -23.54
C GLU A 417 -1.13 4.13 -22.19
N PHE A 418 -1.16 2.80 -22.06
CA PHE A 418 -0.75 2.13 -20.84
C PHE A 418 0.76 2.30 -20.58
N ILE A 419 1.60 2.13 -21.59
CA ILE A 419 3.06 2.36 -21.47
C ILE A 419 3.36 3.83 -21.15
N GLU A 420 2.68 4.79 -21.81
CA GLU A 420 2.75 6.21 -21.48
C GLU A 420 2.40 6.44 -19.99
N ASN A 421 1.29 5.85 -19.53
CA ASN A 421 0.88 5.96 -18.14
C ASN A 421 1.92 5.37 -17.18
N LEU A 422 2.57 4.25 -17.50
CA LEU A 422 3.61 3.68 -16.64
C LEU A 422 4.85 4.58 -16.52
N ALA A 423 5.17 5.36 -17.55
CA ALA A 423 6.28 6.30 -17.57
C ALA A 423 5.96 7.64 -16.84
N MET A 424 4.67 7.97 -16.66
CA MET A 424 4.22 9.22 -16.04
C MET A 424 4.65 9.34 -14.56
N PRO A 425 5.05 10.54 -14.09
CA PRO A 425 5.36 10.79 -12.68
C PRO A 425 4.24 10.31 -11.74
N GLU A 426 4.60 9.68 -10.63
CA GLU A 426 3.65 9.02 -9.71
C GLU A 426 2.59 9.97 -9.12
N ASP A 427 2.99 11.22 -8.90
CA ASP A 427 2.10 12.27 -8.41
C ASP A 427 1.05 12.63 -9.46
N LEU A 428 1.45 12.78 -10.74
CA LEU A 428 0.53 13.02 -11.83
C LEU A 428 -0.35 11.80 -12.12
N LEU A 429 0.22 10.61 -11.98
CA LEU A 429 -0.47 9.32 -12.17
C LEU A 429 -1.75 9.26 -11.32
N GLY A 430 -1.64 9.59 -10.03
CA GLY A 430 -2.75 9.56 -9.09
C GLY A 430 -3.76 10.70 -9.27
N LEU A 431 -3.51 11.65 -10.18
CA LEU A 431 -4.34 12.84 -10.40
C LEU A 431 -5.15 12.80 -11.70
N ARG A 432 -5.01 11.75 -12.51
CA ARG A 432 -5.73 11.57 -13.80
C ARG A 432 -7.23 11.34 -13.70
N GLY A 433 -7.76 11.12 -12.50
CA GLY A 433 -9.19 10.84 -12.30
C GLY A 433 -10.08 12.01 -12.74
N HIS A 434 -11.27 11.69 -13.25
CA HIS A 434 -12.29 12.68 -13.61
C HIS A 434 -12.79 13.46 -12.38
N PHE A 435 -13.26 14.69 -12.59
CA PHE A 435 -13.88 15.46 -11.51
C PHE A 435 -15.21 14.84 -11.08
N VAL A 436 -15.29 14.44 -9.81
CA VAL A 436 -16.51 13.88 -9.21
C VAL A 436 -17.17 14.94 -8.33
N GLU A 437 -18.48 15.15 -8.53
CA GLU A 437 -19.32 16.04 -7.71
C GLU A 437 -19.55 15.46 -6.31
N ARG A 438 -19.58 16.31 -5.27
CA ARG A 438 -19.92 15.88 -3.91
C ARG A 438 -21.27 16.46 -3.51
N SER A 439 -22.20 15.63 -3.07
CA SER A 439 -23.57 16.05 -2.75
C SER A 439 -23.67 16.98 -1.53
N THR A 440 -22.65 17.04 -0.69
CA THR A 440 -22.64 17.78 0.58
C THR A 440 -21.67 18.97 0.59
N GLU A 441 -21.05 19.31 -0.54
CA GLU A 441 -20.08 20.41 -0.59
C GLU A 441 -20.75 21.75 -0.91
N THR A 442 -20.19 22.85 -0.39
CA THR A 442 -20.65 24.18 -0.74
C THR A 442 -20.25 24.53 -2.17
N LYS A 443 -20.94 25.49 -2.79
CA LYS A 443 -20.58 26.00 -4.12
C LYS A 443 -19.14 26.52 -4.17
N GLU A 444 -18.72 27.21 -3.11
CA GLU A 444 -17.36 27.76 -2.99
C GLU A 444 -16.31 26.64 -2.89
N ASP A 445 -16.55 25.62 -2.07
CA ASP A 445 -15.63 24.48 -1.93
C ASP A 445 -15.51 23.68 -3.24
N ARG A 446 -16.63 23.50 -3.93
CA ARG A 446 -16.64 22.90 -5.27
C ARG A 446 -15.78 23.69 -6.24
N GLU A 447 -15.95 25.02 -6.29
CA GLU A 447 -15.18 25.90 -7.18
C GLU A 447 -13.68 25.84 -6.89
N LYS A 448 -13.28 25.86 -5.61
CA LYS A 448 -11.88 25.68 -5.19
C LYS A 448 -11.31 24.32 -5.62
N ARG A 449 -12.07 23.25 -5.38
CA ARG A 449 -11.66 21.88 -5.73
C ARG A 449 -11.54 21.69 -7.24
N TYR A 450 -12.48 22.26 -8.01
CA TYR A 450 -12.44 22.24 -9.47
C TYR A 450 -11.28 23.05 -10.03
N ALA A 451 -10.97 24.22 -9.45
CA ALA A 451 -9.80 25.00 -9.82
C ALA A 451 -8.50 24.21 -9.61
N LYS A 452 -8.36 23.51 -8.48
CA LYS A 452 -7.19 22.63 -8.25
C LYS A 452 -7.16 21.45 -9.22
N TRP A 453 -8.30 20.83 -9.50
CA TRP A 453 -8.40 19.75 -10.48
C TRP A 453 -7.94 20.19 -11.88
N LYS A 454 -8.35 21.39 -12.33
CA LYS A 454 -7.89 21.97 -13.61
C LYS A 454 -6.38 22.16 -13.66
N VAL A 455 -5.78 22.69 -12.59
CA VAL A 455 -4.31 22.86 -12.51
C VAL A 455 -3.60 21.51 -12.60
N ASN A 456 -4.09 20.50 -11.87
CA ASN A 456 -3.52 19.15 -11.94
C ASN A 456 -3.61 18.55 -13.34
N HIS A 457 -4.75 18.73 -14.03
CA HIS A 457 -4.93 18.25 -15.40
C HIS A 457 -4.04 18.99 -16.41
N ALA A 458 -3.84 20.31 -16.25
CA ALA A 458 -2.90 21.05 -17.08
C ALA A 458 -1.47 20.50 -17.00
N ARG A 459 -1.04 20.01 -15.82
CA ARG A 459 0.27 19.34 -15.67
C ARG A 459 0.33 18.00 -16.36
N ILE A 460 -0.75 17.21 -16.27
CA ILE A 460 -0.86 15.92 -16.95
C ILE A 460 -0.79 16.14 -18.46
N ASP A 461 -1.59 17.08 -18.98
CA ASP A 461 -1.65 17.41 -20.40
C ASP A 461 -0.29 17.88 -20.93
N GLU A 462 0.42 18.72 -20.17
CA GLU A 462 1.75 19.19 -20.55
C GLU A 462 2.80 18.06 -20.54
N TRP A 463 2.79 17.21 -19.52
CA TRP A 463 3.68 16.05 -19.49
C TRP A 463 3.39 15.09 -20.65
N THR A 464 2.11 14.80 -20.92
CA THR A 464 1.68 13.95 -22.04
C THR A 464 2.08 14.57 -23.38
N ARG A 465 1.94 15.89 -23.55
CA ARG A 465 2.39 16.60 -24.76
C ARG A 465 3.88 16.41 -24.99
N LEU A 466 4.70 16.58 -23.95
CA LEU A 466 6.15 16.37 -24.03
C LEU A 466 6.49 14.91 -24.35
N TYR A 467 5.87 13.95 -23.66
CA TYR A 467 6.08 12.52 -23.88
C TYR A 467 5.77 12.14 -25.34
N ARG A 468 4.60 12.53 -25.84
CA ARG A 468 4.17 12.24 -27.21
C ARG A 468 5.00 12.95 -28.27
N SER A 469 5.61 14.10 -27.93
CA SER A 469 6.53 14.79 -28.85
C SER A 469 7.82 14.02 -29.13
N LEU A 470 8.17 13.02 -28.30
CA LEU A 470 9.31 12.14 -28.55
C LEU A 470 9.06 11.17 -29.71
N GLY A 471 7.81 10.88 -30.06
CA GLY A 471 7.47 9.88 -31.07
C GLY A 471 8.10 8.53 -30.73
N ASP A 472 8.84 7.95 -31.66
CA ASP A 472 9.52 6.65 -31.47
C ASP A 472 10.68 6.72 -30.43
N ASP A 473 11.17 7.92 -30.09
CA ASP A 473 12.24 8.12 -29.09
C ASP A 473 11.73 8.14 -27.64
N TYR A 474 10.46 7.79 -27.40
CA TYR A 474 9.91 7.71 -26.03
C TYR A 474 10.71 6.75 -25.12
N THR A 475 11.35 5.73 -25.72
CA THR A 475 12.19 4.76 -25.01
C THR A 475 13.37 5.42 -24.31
N SER A 476 13.90 6.52 -24.84
CA SER A 476 14.98 7.28 -24.20
C SER A 476 14.55 7.91 -22.89
N TYR A 477 13.29 8.37 -22.79
CA TYR A 477 12.74 8.82 -21.51
C TYR A 477 12.51 7.65 -20.55
N VAL A 478 11.99 6.52 -21.04
CA VAL A 478 11.77 5.33 -20.21
C VAL A 478 13.08 4.82 -19.62
N GLU A 479 14.14 4.76 -20.42
CA GLU A 479 15.47 4.34 -20.00
C GLU A 479 16.03 5.29 -18.92
N LEU A 480 15.84 6.60 -19.10
CA LEU A 480 16.27 7.62 -18.15
C LEU A 480 15.59 7.49 -16.78
N VAL A 481 14.33 7.07 -16.72
CA VAL A 481 13.58 6.96 -15.46
C VAL A 481 13.47 5.53 -14.92
N LYS A 482 14.03 4.53 -15.60
CA LYS A 482 13.77 3.10 -15.34
C LYS A 482 14.01 2.67 -13.89
N ASP A 483 14.99 3.28 -13.24
CA ASP A 483 15.40 2.96 -11.87
C ASP A 483 14.53 3.62 -10.79
N ASN A 484 13.53 4.42 -11.20
CA ASN A 484 12.71 5.23 -10.31
C ASN A 484 13.53 6.20 -9.45
N ASP A 485 14.64 6.69 -10.00
CA ASP A 485 15.49 7.72 -9.41
C ASP A 485 15.36 9.02 -10.21
N PHE A 486 15.05 10.10 -9.52
CA PHE A 486 14.86 11.44 -10.08
C PHE A 486 15.87 12.43 -9.48
N SER A 487 17.08 11.95 -9.21
CA SER A 487 18.19 12.77 -8.74
C SER A 487 18.67 13.79 -9.78
N ILE A 488 19.49 14.75 -9.32
CA ILE A 488 20.16 15.69 -10.22
C ILE A 488 21.16 14.97 -11.14
N ASP A 489 21.72 13.84 -10.71
CA ASP A 489 22.58 13.01 -11.56
C ASP A 489 21.78 12.41 -12.72
N THR A 490 20.56 11.92 -12.48
CA THR A 490 19.63 11.51 -13.55
C THR A 490 19.31 12.70 -14.47
N TYR A 491 19.09 13.89 -13.93
CA TYR A 491 18.86 15.09 -14.73
C TYR A 491 20.02 15.40 -15.69
N TRP A 492 21.27 15.21 -15.27
CA TRP A 492 22.43 15.39 -16.15
C TRP A 492 22.53 14.39 -17.29
N GLN A 493 21.96 13.19 -17.11
CA GLN A 493 21.90 12.17 -18.16
C GLN A 493 20.85 12.49 -19.23
N ALA A 494 19.93 13.42 -18.97
CA ALA A 494 18.95 13.87 -19.95
C ALA A 494 19.61 14.65 -21.10
N SER A 495 19.80 13.97 -22.23
CA SER A 495 20.56 14.46 -23.38
C SER A 495 19.87 15.54 -24.20
N THR A 496 18.54 15.68 -24.09
CA THR A 496 17.76 16.65 -24.87
C THR A 496 16.96 17.62 -23.97
N PRO A 497 16.64 18.83 -24.46
CA PRO A 497 15.78 19.78 -23.74
C PRO A 497 14.42 19.18 -23.38
N THR A 498 13.83 18.34 -24.24
CA THR A 498 12.55 17.67 -23.96
C THR A 498 12.66 16.70 -22.79
N LEU A 499 13.70 15.87 -22.74
CA LEU A 499 13.92 14.94 -21.62
C LEU A 499 14.12 15.69 -20.30
N ARG A 500 14.88 16.79 -20.32
CA ARG A 500 15.07 17.66 -19.15
C ARG A 500 13.75 18.24 -18.66
N LYS A 501 12.95 18.82 -19.58
CA LYS A 501 11.62 19.37 -19.26
C LYS A 501 10.70 18.30 -18.66
N MET A 502 10.73 17.07 -19.19
CA MET A 502 9.93 15.96 -18.64
C MET A 502 10.39 15.56 -17.23
N LEU A 503 11.70 15.48 -16.99
CA LEU A 503 12.22 15.14 -15.65
C LEU A 503 11.80 16.15 -14.58
N ILE A 504 11.63 17.43 -14.92
CA ILE A 504 11.14 18.45 -13.96
C ILE A 504 9.80 18.05 -13.34
N HIS A 505 8.93 17.35 -14.07
CA HIS A 505 7.63 16.90 -13.55
C HIS A 505 7.74 15.76 -12.51
N ASN A 506 8.90 15.10 -12.40
CA ASN A 506 9.19 14.12 -11.34
C ASN A 506 9.82 14.76 -10.09
N LEU A 507 10.31 16.00 -10.18
CA LEU A 507 10.94 16.68 -9.06
C LEU A 507 9.91 17.34 -8.15
N SER A 508 10.13 17.26 -6.84
CA SER A 508 9.36 18.07 -5.88
C SER A 508 9.68 19.56 -6.07
N TYR A 509 8.73 20.43 -5.71
CA TYR A 509 8.93 21.89 -5.74
C TYR A 509 10.16 22.33 -4.96
N LEU A 510 10.43 21.71 -3.81
CA LEU A 510 11.64 21.97 -3.03
C LEU A 510 12.92 21.57 -3.79
N CYS A 511 12.91 20.43 -4.49
CA CYS A 511 14.03 19.99 -5.30
C CYS A 511 14.31 20.96 -6.45
N ILE A 512 13.25 21.43 -7.13
CA ILE A 512 13.36 22.45 -8.18
C ILE A 512 13.99 23.72 -7.62
N LEU A 513 13.47 24.27 -6.51
CA LEU A 513 13.99 25.49 -5.88
C LEU A 513 15.46 25.37 -5.49
N ARG A 514 15.81 24.29 -4.78
CA ARG A 514 17.19 24.05 -4.30
C ARG A 514 18.19 23.93 -5.45
N ASN A 515 17.77 23.39 -6.59
CA ASN A 515 18.66 23.07 -7.70
C ASN A 515 18.45 23.97 -8.93
N ILE A 516 17.64 25.03 -8.86
CA ILE A 516 17.29 25.82 -10.07
C ILE A 516 18.52 26.40 -10.79
N GLU A 517 19.59 26.72 -10.06
CA GLU A 517 20.86 27.17 -10.64
C GLU A 517 21.49 26.08 -11.51
N VAL A 518 21.45 24.83 -11.04
CA VAL A 518 21.94 23.64 -11.76
C VAL A 518 21.00 23.30 -12.93
N LEU A 519 19.69 23.41 -12.75
CA LEU A 519 18.69 23.20 -13.81
C LEU A 519 18.82 24.25 -14.93
N GLY A 520 19.33 25.43 -14.59
CA GLY A 520 19.73 26.47 -15.53
C GLY A 520 18.57 27.32 -16.08
N THR A 521 18.94 28.27 -16.95
CA THR A 521 18.00 29.23 -17.55
C THR A 521 17.02 28.58 -18.52
N GLU A 522 17.38 27.45 -19.13
CA GLU A 522 16.51 26.65 -20.00
C GLU A 522 15.25 26.19 -19.23
N ILE A 523 15.42 25.55 -18.08
CA ILE A 523 14.30 25.10 -17.25
C ILE A 523 13.55 26.27 -16.62
N LEU A 524 14.27 27.30 -16.19
CA LEU A 524 13.60 28.49 -15.66
C LEU A 524 12.70 29.15 -16.71
N THR A 525 13.15 29.22 -17.97
CA THR A 525 12.36 29.71 -19.10
C THR A 525 11.15 28.82 -19.35
N TYR A 526 11.35 27.50 -19.33
CA TYR A 526 10.27 26.53 -19.46
C TYR A 526 9.16 26.77 -18.41
N ILE A 527 9.51 26.78 -17.12
CA ILE A 527 8.50 26.89 -16.07
C ILE A 527 7.85 28.29 -16.01
N LYS A 528 8.54 29.36 -16.43
CA LYS A 528 8.01 30.74 -16.40
C LYS A 528 7.24 31.15 -17.65
N VAL A 529 7.64 30.67 -18.83
CA VAL A 529 7.18 31.18 -20.12
C VAL A 529 6.41 30.12 -20.89
N GLU A 530 6.97 28.92 -21.03
CA GLU A 530 6.34 27.85 -21.82
C GLU A 530 5.19 27.18 -21.05
N PHE A 531 5.39 26.93 -19.75
CA PHE A 531 4.40 26.33 -18.86
C PHE A 531 4.26 27.09 -17.53
N PRO A 532 3.75 28.34 -17.56
CA PRO A 532 3.69 29.26 -16.42
C PRO A 532 2.91 28.71 -15.21
N SER A 533 1.98 27.77 -15.44
CA SER A 533 1.23 27.12 -14.36
C SER A 533 2.14 26.46 -13.32
N LEU A 534 3.26 25.85 -13.76
CA LEU A 534 4.22 25.24 -12.84
C LEU A 534 4.94 26.29 -11.98
N TYR A 535 5.28 27.45 -12.56
CA TYR A 535 5.85 28.55 -11.78
C TYR A 535 4.86 29.14 -10.78
N SER A 536 3.58 29.29 -11.14
CA SER A 536 2.55 29.71 -10.20
C SER A 536 2.41 28.75 -9.02
N GLU A 537 2.48 27.44 -9.25
CA GLU A 537 2.47 26.44 -8.17
C GLU A 537 3.74 26.48 -7.33
N LEU A 538 4.90 26.71 -7.94
CA LEU A 538 6.17 26.89 -7.23
C LEU A 538 6.10 28.09 -6.26
N LEU A 539 5.55 29.22 -6.71
CA LEU A 539 5.34 30.41 -5.88
C LEU A 539 4.35 30.13 -4.75
N ARG A 540 3.22 29.46 -5.06
CA ARG A 540 2.25 29.04 -4.04
C ARG A 540 2.89 28.14 -2.98
N TYR A 541 3.69 27.16 -3.39
CA TYR A 541 4.41 26.29 -2.47
C TYR A 541 5.29 27.08 -1.50
N VAL A 542 6.00 28.10 -2.00
CA VAL A 542 6.87 28.96 -1.19
C VAL A 542 6.06 29.80 -0.18
N ILE A 543 4.96 30.45 -0.60
CA ILE A 543 4.20 31.35 0.30
C ILE A 543 3.34 30.60 1.33
N HIS A 544 2.91 29.36 1.03
CA HIS A 544 2.13 28.53 1.96
C HIS A 544 2.99 27.84 3.02
N SER A 545 4.30 27.83 2.85
CA SER A 545 5.20 27.23 3.84
C SER A 545 5.36 28.16 5.03
N GLU A 546 4.95 27.70 6.22
CA GLU A 546 5.18 28.40 7.49
C GLU A 546 6.68 28.63 7.72
N HIS A 547 7.49 27.64 7.36
CA HIS A 547 8.94 27.62 7.56
C HIS A 547 9.70 27.31 6.27
N THR A 548 9.89 28.35 5.46
CA THR A 548 10.77 28.34 4.30
C THR A 548 12.23 28.44 4.72
N GLN A 549 13.05 27.49 4.27
CA GLN A 549 14.51 27.52 4.45
C GLN A 549 15.15 28.48 3.44
N PHE A 550 15.86 29.51 3.90
CA PHE A 550 16.43 30.52 3.01
C PHE A 550 17.36 29.94 1.92
N SER A 551 18.03 28.83 2.21
CA SER A 551 18.98 28.20 1.29
C SER A 551 18.32 27.75 -0.02
N CYS A 552 17.04 27.35 -0.02
CA CYS A 552 16.34 26.95 -1.25
C CYS A 552 15.94 28.12 -2.16
N LEU A 553 15.99 29.36 -1.66
CA LEU A 553 15.64 30.55 -2.43
C LEU A 553 16.84 31.16 -3.18
N LYS A 554 18.07 30.74 -2.83
CA LYS A 554 19.31 31.35 -3.35
C LYS A 554 19.41 31.26 -4.87
N GLY A 555 19.18 30.08 -5.45
CA GLY A 555 19.29 29.90 -6.90
C GLY A 555 18.31 30.79 -7.67
N MET A 556 17.08 30.94 -7.17
CA MET A 556 16.10 31.85 -7.77
C MET A 556 16.54 33.31 -7.68
N LEU A 557 17.12 33.73 -6.55
CA LEU A 557 17.66 35.09 -6.40
C LEU A 557 18.88 35.34 -7.28
N ILE A 558 19.74 34.33 -7.50
CA ILE A 558 20.87 34.43 -8.43
C ILE A 558 20.37 34.63 -9.86
N LEU A 559 19.39 33.84 -10.29
CA LEU A 559 18.89 33.85 -11.67
C LEU A 559 17.90 34.98 -11.97
N GLN A 560 17.20 35.52 -10.98
CA GLN A 560 16.09 36.47 -11.19
C GLN A 560 16.18 37.75 -10.33
N GLY A 561 16.99 37.77 -9.28
CA GLY A 561 17.14 38.94 -8.41
C GLY A 561 15.79 39.48 -7.90
N THR A 562 15.57 40.79 -8.11
CA THR A 562 14.37 41.53 -7.67
C THR A 562 13.08 41.04 -8.34
N ILE A 563 13.16 40.42 -9.52
CA ILE A 563 11.98 39.87 -10.21
C ILE A 563 11.34 38.78 -9.35
N PHE A 564 12.15 37.85 -8.81
CA PHE A 564 11.63 36.77 -7.97
C PHE A 564 11.01 37.28 -6.65
N ILE A 565 11.64 38.29 -6.03
CA ILE A 565 11.08 38.94 -4.84
C ILE A 565 9.70 39.53 -5.17
N SER A 566 9.60 40.24 -6.29
CA SER A 566 8.33 40.83 -6.75
C SER A 566 7.27 39.77 -7.04
N ASP A 567 7.66 38.65 -7.64
CA ASP A 567 6.77 37.53 -7.94
C ASP A 567 6.21 36.89 -6.65
N ILE A 568 7.02 36.73 -5.61
CA ILE A 568 6.57 36.28 -4.28
C ILE A 568 5.59 37.28 -3.66
N ILE A 569 5.90 38.58 -3.71
CA ILE A 569 5.02 39.61 -3.15
C ILE A 569 3.66 39.60 -3.85
N ARG A 570 3.64 39.50 -5.20
CA ARG A 570 2.39 39.41 -5.97
C ARG A 570 1.57 38.18 -5.57
N ALA A 571 2.21 37.01 -5.50
CA ALA A 571 1.52 35.78 -5.08
C ALA A 571 0.95 35.92 -3.66
N PHE A 572 1.69 36.55 -2.73
CA PHE A 572 1.21 36.78 -1.36
C PHE A 572 0.04 37.78 -1.31
N ILE A 573 0.00 38.80 -2.16
CA ILE A 573 -1.11 39.77 -2.22
C ILE A 573 -2.43 39.09 -2.59
N GLU A 574 -2.38 38.04 -3.42
CA GLU A 574 -3.55 37.25 -3.82
C GLU A 574 -4.08 36.38 -2.67
N GLU A 575 -3.21 36.01 -1.72
CA GLU A 575 -3.52 35.11 -0.60
C GLU A 575 -3.03 35.70 0.75
N PRO A 576 -3.55 36.87 1.17
CA PRO A 576 -2.93 37.71 2.21
C PRO A 576 -3.06 37.18 3.65
N TYR A 577 -3.77 36.07 3.85
CA TYR A 577 -4.09 35.51 5.17
C TYR A 577 -3.16 34.36 5.58
N LEU A 578 -2.07 34.15 4.84
CA LEU A 578 -1.11 33.08 5.10
C LEU A 578 -0.13 33.45 6.23
N THR A 579 0.15 32.50 7.11
CA THR A 579 1.25 32.59 8.08
C THR A 579 2.51 32.01 7.46
N THR A 580 3.57 32.82 7.30
CA THR A 580 4.81 32.39 6.65
C THR A 580 6.01 33.22 7.12
N ASN A 581 7.21 32.63 7.07
CA ASN A 581 8.48 33.31 7.25
C ASN A 581 9.18 33.69 5.92
N VAL A 582 8.51 33.56 4.76
CA VAL A 582 9.15 33.69 3.43
C VAL A 582 9.94 34.99 3.28
N PHE A 583 9.45 36.10 3.79
CA PHE A 583 10.12 37.39 3.70
C PHE A 583 11.37 37.49 4.58
N ASP A 584 11.40 36.84 5.74
CA ASP A 584 12.63 36.70 6.53
C ASP A 584 13.62 35.76 5.84
N ALA A 585 13.13 34.68 5.23
CA ALA A 585 13.94 33.76 4.45
C ALA A 585 14.58 34.44 3.23
N LEU A 586 13.83 35.27 2.50
CA LEU A 586 14.34 36.08 1.39
C LEU A 586 15.45 37.03 1.84
N TYR A 587 15.27 37.73 2.97
CA TYR A 587 16.31 38.62 3.50
C TYR A 587 17.57 37.84 3.86
N LYS A 588 17.43 36.70 4.56
CA LYS A 588 18.57 35.83 4.90
C LYS A 588 19.29 35.32 3.66
N ALA A 589 18.56 34.90 2.63
CA ALA A 589 19.15 34.44 1.37
C ALA A 589 19.91 35.56 0.65
N GLN A 590 19.36 36.76 0.56
CA GLN A 590 20.04 37.93 0.01
C GLN A 590 21.32 38.28 0.79
N LYS A 591 21.25 38.24 2.12
CA LYS A 591 22.39 38.51 3.01
C LYS A 591 23.51 37.49 2.81
N GLU A 592 23.18 36.21 2.70
CA GLU A 592 24.13 35.13 2.42
C GLU A 592 24.81 35.31 1.06
N LEU A 593 24.05 35.76 0.05
CA LEU A 593 24.56 36.11 -1.28
C LEU A 593 25.33 37.45 -1.30
N LYS A 594 25.45 38.14 -0.15
CA LYS A 594 26.09 39.46 -0.01
C LYS A 594 25.51 40.53 -0.95
N LYS A 595 24.22 40.41 -1.30
CA LYS A 595 23.52 41.30 -2.24
C LYS A 595 22.09 41.53 -1.75
N VAL A 596 21.94 42.43 -0.78
CA VAL A 596 20.63 42.89 -0.30
C VAL A 596 20.14 44.00 -1.21
N VAL A 597 19.11 43.71 -1.99
CA VAL A 597 18.46 44.67 -2.90
C VAL A 597 17.18 45.25 -2.29
N PHE A 598 16.60 44.55 -1.32
CA PHE A 598 15.42 44.98 -0.57
C PHE A 598 15.38 44.25 0.79
N ASP A 599 15.27 45.00 1.90
CA ASP A 599 15.06 44.43 3.23
C ASP A 599 13.61 43.94 3.40
N THR A 600 13.37 42.72 2.93
CA THR A 600 12.05 42.07 2.98
C THR A 600 11.51 41.87 4.40
N ARG A 601 12.31 42.02 5.47
CA ARG A 601 11.82 41.89 6.87
C ARG A 601 10.77 42.94 7.23
N CYS A 602 10.75 44.07 6.53
CA CYS A 602 9.69 45.06 6.69
C CYS A 602 8.31 44.48 6.33
N LEU A 603 8.25 43.57 5.35
CA LEU A 603 7.02 42.86 4.97
C LEU A 603 6.64 41.76 5.98
N SER A 604 7.62 41.05 6.56
CA SER A 604 7.37 40.15 7.71
C SER A 604 6.74 40.91 8.88
N THR A 605 7.18 42.14 9.11
CA THR A 605 6.61 43.01 10.14
C THR A 605 5.18 43.41 9.78
N ALA A 606 4.90 43.74 8.52
CA ALA A 606 3.53 44.00 8.06
C ALA A 606 2.59 42.80 8.27
N ILE A 607 3.07 41.56 8.06
CA ILE A 607 2.29 40.35 8.35
C ILE A 607 1.93 40.29 9.83
N ARG A 608 2.90 40.52 10.73
CA ARG A 608 2.62 40.55 12.19
C ARG A 608 1.56 41.58 12.55
N TYR A 609 1.66 42.80 12.02
CA TYR A 609 0.66 43.86 12.24
C TYR A 609 -0.72 43.45 11.72
N LYS A 610 -0.78 42.69 10.63
CA LYS A 610 -2.03 42.20 10.07
C LYS A 610 -2.64 41.10 10.93
N VAL A 611 -1.85 40.13 11.38
CA VAL A 611 -2.29 39.01 12.24
C VAL A 611 -2.78 39.52 13.59
N THR A 612 -2.16 40.56 14.15
CA THR A 612 -2.63 41.21 15.38
C THR A 612 -3.76 42.21 15.16
N ASN A 613 -4.36 42.29 13.96
CA ASN A 613 -5.40 43.26 13.62
C ASN A 613 -5.02 44.75 13.82
N ALA A 614 -3.72 45.08 13.93
CA ALA A 614 -3.23 46.44 14.07
C ALA A 614 -3.34 47.26 12.77
N ILE A 615 -3.49 46.59 11.62
CA ILE A 615 -3.75 47.21 10.31
C ILE A 615 -4.89 46.51 9.57
N SER A 616 -5.64 47.29 8.78
CA SER A 616 -6.71 46.76 7.93
C SER A 616 -6.16 46.00 6.72
N ASP A 617 -6.98 45.16 6.10
CA ASP A 617 -6.64 44.44 4.87
C ASP A 617 -6.23 45.39 3.74
N SER A 618 -6.91 46.53 3.64
CA SER A 618 -6.57 47.55 2.65
C SER A 618 -5.20 48.16 2.89
N GLU A 619 -4.84 48.43 4.15
CA GLU A 619 -3.55 49.02 4.48
C GLU A 619 -2.42 47.99 4.31
N PHE A 620 -2.67 46.74 4.69
CA PHE A 620 -1.75 45.64 4.45
C PHE A 620 -1.45 45.46 2.95
N ARG A 621 -2.47 45.44 2.09
CA ARG A 621 -2.27 45.36 0.62
C ARG A 621 -1.51 46.57 0.08
N ASN A 622 -1.74 47.77 0.61
CA ASN A 622 -0.98 48.96 0.21
C ASN A 622 0.50 48.85 0.59
N ILE A 623 0.81 48.34 1.79
CA ILE A 623 2.18 48.09 2.24
C ILE A 623 2.85 47.03 1.36
N MET A 624 2.16 45.93 1.04
CA MET A 624 2.69 44.91 0.14
C MET A 624 2.98 45.46 -1.26
N ARG A 625 2.13 46.37 -1.79
CA ARG A 625 2.38 47.06 -3.07
C ARG A 625 3.62 47.95 -3.03
N LEU A 626 3.88 48.67 -1.93
CA LEU A 626 5.14 49.40 -1.75
C LEU A 626 6.35 48.47 -1.75
N GLY A 627 6.18 47.22 -1.31
CA GLY A 627 7.19 46.17 -1.44
C GLY A 627 7.56 45.86 -2.89
N LEU A 628 6.61 45.95 -3.84
CA LEU A 628 6.88 45.80 -5.27
C LEU A 628 7.74 46.94 -5.83
N GLU A 629 7.71 48.11 -5.20
CA GLU A 629 8.52 49.29 -5.53
C GLU A 629 9.85 49.31 -4.75
N ALA A 630 10.07 48.36 -3.84
CA ALA A 630 11.18 48.32 -2.89
C ALA A 630 11.33 49.63 -2.05
N ASP A 631 10.22 50.31 -1.74
CA ASP A 631 10.21 51.57 -0.98
C ASP A 631 10.18 51.32 0.53
N GLU A 632 11.31 50.88 1.07
CA GLU A 632 11.51 50.55 2.50
C GLU A 632 11.08 51.70 3.42
N LYS A 633 11.50 52.94 3.09
CA LYS A 633 11.21 54.13 3.90
C LYS A 633 9.72 54.38 4.03
N LYS A 634 8.95 54.25 2.93
CA LYS A 634 7.49 54.42 3.01
C LYS A 634 6.82 53.28 3.76
N ILE A 635 7.31 52.05 3.63
CA ILE A 635 6.81 50.89 4.39
C ILE A 635 7.00 51.12 5.88
N GLU A 636 8.23 51.46 6.30
CA GLU A 636 8.57 51.74 7.69
C GLU A 636 7.75 52.89 8.25
N MET A 637 7.61 53.99 7.51
CA MET A 637 6.79 55.13 7.92
C MET A 637 5.31 54.73 8.12
N ARG A 638 4.75 53.88 7.26
CA ARG A 638 3.37 53.39 7.41
C ARG A 638 3.21 52.46 8.62
N LEU A 639 4.16 51.55 8.84
CA LEU A 639 4.16 50.67 10.01
C LEU A 639 4.37 51.45 11.31
N TYR A 640 5.27 52.43 11.34
CA TYR A 640 5.53 53.29 12.50
C TYR A 640 4.29 54.06 12.94
N LYS A 641 3.51 54.61 11.99
CA LYS A 641 2.21 55.27 12.28
C LYS A 641 1.22 54.35 13.00
N LYS A 642 1.42 53.03 12.92
CA LYS A 642 0.57 51.99 13.51
C LYS A 642 1.22 51.31 14.71
N TYR A 643 2.41 51.73 15.10
CA TYR A 643 3.19 51.14 16.21
C TYR A 643 2.45 51.16 17.55
N LYS A 644 1.73 52.25 17.85
CA LYS A 644 0.94 52.35 19.08
C LYS A 644 -0.17 51.28 19.14
N GLN A 645 -0.84 51.05 18.01
CA GLN A 645 -1.96 50.11 17.89
C GLN A 645 -1.50 48.67 18.09
N ILE A 646 -0.38 48.27 17.48
CA ILE A 646 0.16 46.92 17.73
C ILE A 646 0.62 46.73 19.17
N ARG A 647 1.19 47.76 19.81
CA ARG A 647 1.63 47.67 21.22
C ARG A 647 0.44 47.50 22.17
N GLU A 648 -0.69 48.12 21.86
CA GLU A 648 -1.94 47.98 22.61
C GLU A 648 -2.53 46.58 22.42
N THR A 649 -2.65 46.10 21.18
CA THR A 649 -3.20 44.76 20.91
C THR A 649 -2.35 43.63 21.49
N LEU A 650 -1.01 43.72 21.42
CA LEU A 650 -0.13 42.73 22.04
C LEU A 650 -0.22 42.73 23.58
N ARG A 651 -0.52 43.88 24.20
CA ARG A 651 -0.73 43.96 25.66
C ARG A 651 -2.05 43.33 26.07
N GLU A 652 -3.11 43.52 25.29
CA GLU A 652 -4.43 42.90 25.49
C GLU A 652 -4.33 41.38 25.32
N GLN A 653 -3.71 40.89 24.23
CA GLN A 653 -3.50 39.46 23.99
C GLN A 653 -2.68 38.78 25.12
N ASN A 654 -1.62 39.43 25.60
CA ASN A 654 -0.84 38.91 26.72
C ASN A 654 -1.63 38.92 28.05
N GLN A 655 -2.57 39.87 28.24
CA GLN A 655 -3.43 39.87 29.43
C GLN A 655 -4.50 38.77 29.38
N ASP A 656 -5.05 38.49 28.19
CA ASP A 656 -6.00 37.41 27.96
C ASP A 656 -5.33 36.02 28.10
N GLU A 657 -4.12 35.82 27.56
CA GLU A 657 -3.34 34.57 27.77
C GLU A 657 -2.99 34.34 29.25
N ILE A 658 -2.70 35.40 30.00
CA ILE A 658 -2.47 35.34 31.46
C ILE A 658 -3.77 35.00 32.22
N GLN A 659 -4.94 35.41 31.71
CA GLN A 659 -6.24 35.05 32.29
C GLN A 659 -6.71 33.63 31.93
N GLU A 660 -6.41 33.14 30.71
CA GLU A 660 -6.75 31.78 30.26
C GLU A 660 -5.75 30.71 30.77
N GLY A 661 -4.52 31.09 31.10
CA GLY A 661 -3.41 30.23 31.56
C GLY A 661 -3.56 29.55 32.93
N ILE A 662 -4.74 29.49 33.54
CA ILE A 662 -4.99 28.74 34.80
C ILE A 662 -5.30 27.25 34.53
N LYS A 663 -5.19 26.73 33.30
CA LYS A 663 -5.28 25.28 33.03
C LYS A 663 -4.17 24.74 32.09
N SER A 664 -3.18 24.12 32.72
CA SER A 664 -2.21 23.10 32.22
C SER A 664 -0.97 23.57 31.44
N PRO A 665 0.23 22.96 31.64
CA PRO A 665 1.51 23.43 31.10
C PRO A 665 1.97 22.62 29.89
N ILE A 666 2.23 23.24 28.73
CA ILE A 666 3.10 22.69 27.66
C ILE A 666 3.87 23.82 26.95
N GLU A 667 5.13 23.52 26.64
CA GLU A 667 6.19 24.27 25.97
C GLU A 667 5.83 24.85 24.59
N HIS A 668 6.17 26.13 24.35
CA HIS A 668 6.92 26.67 23.19
C HIS A 668 6.63 28.17 22.96
N ASN A 669 7.67 29.01 22.94
CA ASN A 669 8.05 29.77 21.75
C ASN A 669 9.26 30.68 22.05
N GLY A 670 10.24 30.61 21.16
CA GLY A 670 11.44 31.46 21.18
C GLY A 670 11.10 32.91 20.87
N PHE A 671 10.91 33.70 21.92
CA PHE A 671 10.88 35.17 21.83
C PHE A 671 12.32 35.71 21.76
N ILE A 672 12.65 36.38 20.65
CA ILE A 672 13.76 37.35 20.64
C ILE A 672 13.12 38.75 20.79
N PRO A 673 13.57 39.60 21.74
CA PRO A 673 13.02 40.93 21.93
C PRO A 673 13.20 41.83 20.70
N LEU A 674 12.14 42.57 20.36
CA LEU A 674 12.07 43.54 19.25
C LEU A 674 13.00 44.76 19.39
N GLU A 675 13.73 44.90 20.49
CA GLU A 675 14.64 46.04 20.74
C GLU A 675 15.92 46.02 19.89
N SER A 676 16.17 44.96 19.11
CA SER A 676 17.43 44.79 18.37
C SER A 676 17.39 45.13 16.88
N THR A 677 16.30 45.69 16.33
CA THR A 677 16.14 45.86 14.87
C THR A 677 16.04 47.30 14.34
N LEU A 678 16.30 48.33 15.16
CA LEU A 678 16.41 49.71 14.68
C LEU A 678 17.63 50.41 15.31
N PRO A 679 18.71 50.64 14.55
CA PRO A 679 19.46 51.85 14.75
C PRO A 679 19.67 52.65 13.45
N HIS A 680 19.63 53.98 13.65
CA HIS A 680 20.09 55.07 12.78
C HIS A 680 19.06 55.77 11.88
N ILE A 681 18.18 56.57 12.48
CA ILE A 681 17.98 57.97 12.04
C ILE A 681 17.71 58.85 13.29
N MET A 682 18.77 59.29 13.97
CA MET A 682 18.75 60.52 14.77
C MET A 682 20.06 61.26 14.49
N ASN A 683 19.97 62.23 13.57
CA ASN A 683 20.70 63.50 13.58
C ASN A 683 20.18 64.32 12.39
N GLY A 684 19.36 65.32 12.70
CA GLY A 684 18.65 66.18 11.75
C GLY A 684 17.28 66.56 12.29
#